data_AF-A0A0D3KQ94-F1
#
_entry.id   AF-A0A0D3KQ94-F1
#
_cell.length_a   1.000
_cell.length_b   1.000
_cell.length_c   1.000
_cell.angle_alpha   90.00
_cell.angle_beta   90.00
_cell.angle_gamma   90.00
#
_symmetry.space_group_name_H-M   'P 1'
#
loop_
_entity.id
_entity.type
_entity.pdbx_description
1 polymer ?
#
loop_
_entity_poly.entity_id
_entity_poly.type
_entity_poly.pdbx_seq_one_letter_code
_entity_poly.pdbx_strand_id
1 'polypeptide(L)'
;MLIQKPQFTSVKLIPSDNGTRYKSPAKASCMTVIDRFATLEDAAYCYAMLTPEGREDAAKLAKAEALRQEQDMTSAQAIATADEEGLELQTGGSGFVGVYKTPPTFKLPFQARVWRGGKYAILGYFASAEAAALCYARSPEGRAAAEAKRAKAQALPPMTADAALEAAAAEELYYDALHVKNGIVKICLVESQGGIAPPTKRIIFNFAKEVGSPSAVDRTDYGTASGSARGFAQHHSQQLSRAAVCGDAQNIDNAARNMRVAHSFMTGLNMLLRRLLLLWGGASSGLAAYPPMGWRSWNCFGGAVSQDKMIATAEAMTRLRKGLDGETTSLLSLGFSNLGLDDGWQACGEGPRESFHDASGGPIVNQDRFPNMAHMTADAHAKGLTVGFYANNCICPERASPSALGRSRALGVAHDQGDANALIEWGFDSVKVDACGPYLNMSRWSELLQGSGRPILLENCHWGLCESAGLGERVANGNSGCPERRPDGSVDCPFHYFRTSGDIDGSRYGWLRNLESAVRFLSRDAPLAGRGCWAFPDMLEVGNMDEPEPWEWEQAHFGAWLIMSSPLVLGFDLRNDSLVSAAWPFIANTEALAVSQSYAGHPGWRFAAWTPAGSRPIDYVPRPLDSGWCQYGEHRWPCPVYTAKEPLQLVQVWAKPMPAGRLALFVLNADAHHAHSYALRLDQLGMPSAVAVRDLWRRRERGGASKRLSGNVPRLSSELLLLSPLSRQLSSQP
;
A
#
# COMPACT_ATOMS: atom_id res chain seq x y z
N MET A 1 -55.54 7.90 3.47
CA MET A 1 -55.77 6.45 3.67
C MET A 1 -54.52 5.89 4.34
N LEU A 2 -54.71 5.17 5.45
CA LEU A 2 -53.68 4.76 6.41
C LEU A 2 -52.45 4.08 5.77
N ILE A 3 -51.24 4.50 6.14
CA ILE A 3 -50.04 3.65 6.05
C ILE A 3 -49.53 3.43 7.49
N GLN A 4 -49.57 2.17 7.90
CA GLN A 4 -49.20 1.65 9.21
C GLN A 4 -47.74 1.98 9.57
N LYS A 5 -47.54 2.34 10.86
CA LYS A 5 -46.25 2.49 11.51
C LYS A 5 -45.47 1.16 11.52
N PRO A 6 -44.22 1.10 11.05
CA PRO A 6 -43.27 0.10 11.49
C PRO A 6 -42.79 0.46 12.90
N GLN A 7 -42.90 -0.48 13.83
CA GLN A 7 -42.39 -0.35 15.20
C GLN A 7 -40.87 -0.58 15.20
N PHE A 8 -40.08 0.49 15.27
CA PHE A 8 -38.72 0.49 15.85
C PHE A 8 -38.51 1.81 16.61
N THR A 9 -37.71 1.74 17.68
CA THR A 9 -37.57 2.71 18.78
C THR A 9 -37.55 4.18 18.38
N SER A 10 -38.47 4.95 18.98
CA SER A 10 -38.80 6.35 18.67
C SER A 10 -37.66 7.35 18.86
N VAL A 11 -37.27 8.05 17.78
CA VAL A 11 -36.74 9.42 17.87
C VAL A 11 -37.96 10.35 18.05
N LYS A 12 -38.07 11.03 19.19
CA LYS A 12 -39.14 12.01 19.46
C LYS A 12 -38.67 13.41 19.08
N LEU A 13 -39.10 13.91 17.93
CA LEU A 13 -39.02 15.34 17.62
C LEU A 13 -40.08 16.08 18.46
N ILE A 14 -39.69 17.06 19.27
CA ILE A 14 -40.60 17.79 20.18
C ILE A 14 -40.83 19.20 19.61
N PRO A 15 -42.09 19.66 19.43
CA PRO A 15 -42.38 21.04 19.07
C PRO A 15 -41.88 22.00 20.16
N SER A 16 -41.24 23.11 19.80
CA SER A 16 -41.02 24.18 20.78
C SER A 16 -42.31 24.96 21.05
N ASP A 17 -42.36 25.69 22.17
CA ASP A 17 -43.54 26.32 22.81
C ASP A 17 -44.35 27.33 21.95
N ASN A 18 -44.04 27.47 20.66
CA ASN A 18 -44.61 28.43 19.71
C ASN A 18 -45.06 27.77 18.39
N GLY A 19 -45.03 26.43 18.29
CA GLY A 19 -45.60 25.68 17.16
C GLY A 19 -44.88 25.79 15.81
N THR A 20 -43.72 26.47 15.73
CA THR A 20 -43.05 26.82 14.46
C THR A 20 -41.63 26.26 14.30
N ARG A 21 -41.09 25.49 15.27
CA ARG A 21 -39.74 24.91 15.19
C ARG A 21 -39.65 23.51 15.81
N TYR A 22 -38.78 22.66 15.24
CA TYR A 22 -38.56 21.27 15.66
C TYR A 22 -37.18 21.07 16.33
N LYS A 23 -37.09 20.18 17.34
CA LYS A 23 -35.84 19.83 18.06
C LYS A 23 -35.44 18.37 17.78
N SER A 24 -34.16 18.11 17.53
CA SER A 24 -33.58 16.76 17.38
C SER A 24 -32.91 16.28 18.69
N PRO A 25 -33.28 15.12 19.27
CA PRO A 25 -32.64 14.58 20.47
C PRO A 25 -31.51 13.59 20.16
N ALA A 26 -30.39 13.68 20.89
CA ALA A 26 -29.37 12.64 21.00
C ALA A 26 -29.69 11.69 22.18
N LYS A 27 -29.44 10.39 22.02
CA LYS A 27 -29.75 9.37 23.03
C LYS A 27 -28.58 9.22 24.01
N ALA A 28 -28.50 10.15 24.96
CA ALA A 28 -27.84 9.97 26.25
C ALA A 28 -28.76 10.56 27.32
N SER A 29 -28.62 10.16 28.59
CA SER A 29 -29.48 10.49 29.74
C SER A 29 -29.61 12.00 30.09
N CYS A 30 -29.24 12.89 29.18
CA CYS A 30 -29.46 14.33 29.20
C CYS A 30 -29.82 14.80 27.77
N MET A 31 -31.03 15.36 27.59
CA MET A 31 -31.45 15.93 26.30
C MET A 31 -30.56 17.14 25.95
N THR A 32 -29.59 16.95 25.06
CA THR A 32 -28.80 18.05 24.49
C THR A 32 -29.42 18.48 23.16
N VAL A 33 -29.78 19.75 23.03
CA VAL A 33 -30.37 20.32 21.80
C VAL A 33 -29.25 20.71 20.86
N ILE A 34 -29.19 20.07 19.68
CA ILE A 34 -28.15 20.33 18.68
C ILE A 34 -28.38 21.68 17.99
N ASP A 35 -29.61 21.93 17.49
CA ASP A 35 -30.03 23.22 16.93
C ASP A 35 -31.57 23.31 16.79
N ARG A 36 -32.11 24.42 16.28
CA ARG A 36 -33.54 24.64 15.99
C ARG A 36 -33.77 24.87 14.50
N PHE A 37 -34.64 24.07 13.89
CA PHE A 37 -34.92 24.12 12.46
C PHE A 37 -36.34 24.61 12.16
N ALA A 38 -36.51 25.26 11.01
CA ALA A 38 -37.79 25.80 10.54
C ALA A 38 -38.73 24.71 10.00
N THR A 39 -38.17 23.64 9.41
CA THR A 39 -38.91 22.51 8.85
C THR A 39 -38.51 21.19 9.50
N LEU A 40 -39.32 20.15 9.30
CA LEU A 40 -39.06 18.82 9.85
C LEU A 40 -37.97 18.10 9.05
N GLU A 41 -37.92 18.39 7.75
CA GLU A 41 -37.00 17.89 6.76
C GLU A 41 -35.57 18.38 7.02
N ASP A 42 -35.40 19.66 7.34
CA ASP A 42 -34.08 20.23 7.69
C ASP A 42 -33.52 19.62 8.98
N ALA A 43 -34.38 19.37 9.97
CA ALA A 43 -33.99 18.73 11.22
C ALA A 43 -33.54 17.27 11.00
N ALA A 44 -34.23 16.54 10.12
CA ALA A 44 -33.90 15.16 9.76
C ALA A 44 -32.59 15.09 8.95
N TYR A 45 -32.39 16.01 8.01
CA TYR A 45 -31.16 16.13 7.22
C TYR A 45 -29.94 16.42 8.12
N CYS A 46 -30.06 17.38 9.04
CA CYS A 46 -28.98 17.69 9.97
C CYS A 46 -28.67 16.54 10.93
N TYR A 47 -29.69 15.82 11.42
CA TYR A 47 -29.48 14.61 12.24
C TYR A 47 -28.71 13.54 11.47
N ALA A 48 -29.12 13.26 10.22
CA ALA A 48 -28.48 12.28 9.35
C ALA A 48 -27.03 12.62 9.01
N MET A 49 -26.70 13.90 8.85
CA MET A 49 -25.35 14.34 8.48
C MET A 49 -24.40 14.50 9.67
N LEU A 50 -24.90 15.04 10.78
CA LEU A 50 -24.05 15.54 11.87
C LEU A 50 -23.82 14.54 13.00
N THR A 51 -24.56 13.43 13.05
CA THR A 51 -24.40 12.42 14.12
C THR A 51 -24.01 11.05 13.56
N PRO A 52 -23.12 10.30 14.23
CA PRO A 52 -22.82 8.91 13.87
C PRO A 52 -24.09 8.04 13.81
N GLU A 53 -25.00 8.22 14.77
CA GLU A 53 -26.27 7.49 14.87
C GLU A 53 -27.21 7.85 13.72
N GLY A 54 -27.30 9.14 13.36
CA GLY A 54 -28.10 9.59 12.23
C GLY A 54 -27.57 9.10 10.89
N ARG A 55 -26.24 8.99 10.71
CA ARG A 55 -25.64 8.36 9.52
C ARG A 55 -25.97 6.88 9.47
N GLU A 56 -25.94 6.18 10.60
CA GLU A 56 -26.28 4.76 10.69
C GLU A 56 -27.78 4.51 10.42
N ASP A 57 -28.66 5.33 10.98
CA ASP A 57 -30.11 5.27 10.76
C ASP A 57 -30.47 5.62 9.31
N ALA A 58 -29.83 6.63 8.72
CA ALA A 58 -29.98 6.97 7.32
C ALA A 58 -29.51 5.84 6.40
N ALA A 59 -28.39 5.19 6.73
CA ALA A 59 -27.90 4.02 5.99
C ALA A 59 -28.87 2.82 6.11
N LYS A 60 -29.45 2.59 7.29
CA LYS A 60 -30.48 1.54 7.50
C LYS A 60 -31.75 1.85 6.71
N LEU A 61 -32.20 3.10 6.67
CA LEU A 61 -33.36 3.54 5.89
C LEU A 61 -33.11 3.43 4.40
N ALA A 62 -31.96 3.92 3.90
CA ALA A 62 -31.57 3.79 2.51
C ALA A 62 -31.47 2.33 2.08
N LYS A 63 -30.92 1.45 2.94
CA LYS A 63 -30.88 0.01 2.69
C LYS A 63 -32.26 -0.63 2.68
N ALA A 64 -33.15 -0.23 3.59
CA ALA A 64 -34.53 -0.72 3.64
C ALA A 64 -35.36 -0.23 2.44
N GLU A 65 -35.12 1.00 1.99
CA GLU A 65 -35.79 1.61 0.84
C GLU A 65 -35.29 1.03 -0.48
N ALA A 66 -33.97 0.87 -0.64
CA ALA A 66 -33.38 0.16 -1.78
C ALA A 66 -33.89 -1.29 -1.86
N LEU A 67 -33.92 -2.00 -0.72
CA LEU A 67 -34.49 -3.34 -0.66
C LEU A 67 -35.98 -3.33 -1.04
N ARG A 68 -36.78 -2.37 -0.54
CA ARG A 68 -38.21 -2.28 -0.88
C ARG A 68 -38.44 -1.97 -2.36
N GLN A 69 -37.69 -1.04 -2.92
CA GLN A 69 -37.75 -0.72 -4.35
C GLN A 69 -37.41 -1.94 -5.19
N GLU A 70 -36.40 -2.72 -4.79
CA GLU A 70 -36.01 -3.98 -5.43
C GLU A 70 -37.08 -5.08 -5.29
N GLN A 71 -37.69 -5.20 -4.11
CA GLN A 71 -38.76 -6.17 -3.83
C GLN A 71 -40.01 -5.93 -4.69
N ASP A 72 -40.30 -4.67 -5.01
CA ASP A 72 -41.46 -4.25 -5.78
C ASP A 72 -41.17 -4.12 -7.30
N MET A 73 -39.95 -4.45 -7.77
CA MET A 73 -39.58 -4.34 -9.19
C MET A 73 -40.43 -5.25 -10.08
N THR A 74 -40.93 -4.67 -11.17
CA THR A 74 -41.46 -5.44 -12.30
C THR A 74 -40.35 -6.20 -13.01
N SER A 75 -40.71 -7.26 -13.75
CA SER A 75 -39.74 -8.04 -14.52
C SER A 75 -38.91 -7.19 -15.48
N ALA A 76 -39.53 -6.21 -16.15
CA ALA A 76 -38.84 -5.33 -17.09
C ALA A 76 -37.80 -4.43 -16.40
N GLN A 77 -38.12 -3.90 -15.22
CA GLN A 77 -37.20 -3.08 -14.44
C GLN A 77 -36.01 -3.92 -13.93
N ALA A 78 -36.27 -5.13 -13.44
CA ALA A 78 -35.21 -6.00 -12.93
C ALA A 78 -34.22 -6.42 -14.02
N ILE A 79 -34.71 -6.66 -15.23
CA ILE A 79 -33.85 -6.98 -16.40
C ILE A 79 -33.01 -5.76 -16.79
N ALA A 80 -33.63 -4.59 -16.92
CA ALA A 80 -32.90 -3.36 -17.28
C ALA A 80 -31.79 -3.03 -16.27
N THR A 81 -32.06 -3.18 -14.97
CA THR A 81 -31.06 -2.98 -13.92
C THR A 81 -29.96 -4.05 -13.94
N ALA A 82 -30.29 -5.31 -14.26
CA ALA A 82 -29.27 -6.35 -14.43
C ALA A 82 -28.31 -6.00 -15.58
N ASP A 83 -28.85 -5.51 -16.70
CA ASP A 83 -28.07 -5.10 -17.88
C ASP A 83 -27.17 -3.89 -17.57
N GLU A 84 -27.71 -2.86 -16.89
CA GLU A 84 -26.94 -1.68 -16.45
C GLU A 84 -25.78 -2.05 -15.51
N GLU A 85 -25.97 -3.05 -14.65
CA GLU A 85 -24.94 -3.52 -13.73
C GLU A 85 -23.99 -4.58 -14.32
N GLY A 86 -24.20 -4.97 -15.58
CA GLY A 86 -23.42 -6.02 -16.24
C GLY A 86 -23.58 -7.40 -15.59
N LEU A 87 -24.71 -7.65 -14.92
CA LEU A 87 -25.01 -8.88 -14.22
C LEU A 87 -25.82 -9.84 -15.08
N GLU A 88 -25.37 -11.09 -15.16
CA GLU A 88 -26.10 -12.13 -15.90
C GLU A 88 -27.12 -12.83 -14.99
N LEU A 89 -28.41 -12.66 -15.29
CA LEU A 89 -29.49 -13.40 -14.61
C LEU A 89 -29.49 -14.85 -15.07
N GLN A 90 -28.88 -15.73 -14.27
CA GLN A 90 -28.69 -17.12 -14.65
C GLN A 90 -29.99 -17.92 -14.64
N THR A 91 -30.24 -18.61 -15.75
CA THR A 91 -31.35 -19.55 -15.91
C THR A 91 -30.90 -20.99 -15.67
N GLY A 92 -31.80 -21.80 -15.14
CA GLY A 92 -31.69 -23.24 -14.93
C GLY A 92 -32.93 -23.98 -15.44
N GLY A 93 -33.04 -25.28 -15.14
CA GLY A 93 -34.01 -26.18 -15.78
C GLY A 93 -35.51 -25.80 -15.65
N SER A 94 -35.90 -25.01 -14.65
CA SER A 94 -37.30 -24.60 -14.44
C SER A 94 -37.49 -23.13 -14.02
N GLY A 95 -36.47 -22.27 -14.18
CA GLY A 95 -36.49 -20.88 -13.72
C GLY A 95 -35.09 -20.30 -13.48
N PHE A 96 -34.99 -19.20 -12.74
CA PHE A 96 -33.70 -18.59 -12.39
C PHE A 96 -32.98 -19.36 -11.26
N VAL A 97 -31.66 -19.41 -11.33
CA VAL A 97 -30.83 -20.03 -10.29
C VAL A 97 -31.00 -19.27 -8.97
N GLY A 98 -31.19 -20.02 -7.87
CA GLY A 98 -31.38 -19.44 -6.53
C GLY A 98 -32.76 -18.80 -6.28
N VAL A 99 -33.69 -18.85 -7.25
CA VAL A 99 -35.04 -18.30 -7.13
C VAL A 99 -36.06 -19.41 -6.90
N TYR A 100 -36.94 -19.19 -5.92
CA TYR A 100 -37.96 -20.16 -5.54
C TYR A 100 -39.33 -19.49 -5.41
N LYS A 101 -40.40 -20.20 -5.76
CA LYS A 101 -41.76 -19.75 -5.45
C LYS A 101 -42.01 -19.85 -3.95
N THR A 102 -42.69 -18.85 -3.40
CA THR A 102 -43.11 -18.86 -2.00
C THR A 102 -44.45 -19.59 -1.86
N PRO A 103 -44.78 -20.11 -0.67
CA PRO A 103 -46.11 -20.65 -0.40
C PRO A 103 -47.20 -19.59 -0.61
N PRO A 104 -48.46 -19.98 -0.93
CA PRO A 104 -49.58 -19.05 -1.15
C PRO A 104 -49.90 -18.13 0.04
N THR A 105 -49.35 -18.40 1.22
CA THR A 105 -49.49 -17.61 2.45
C THR A 105 -48.58 -16.37 2.48
N PHE A 106 -47.60 -16.26 1.59
CA PHE A 106 -46.68 -15.12 1.50
C PHE A 106 -47.20 -14.06 0.52
N LYS A 107 -47.06 -12.79 0.88
CA LYS A 107 -47.52 -11.65 0.06
C LYS A 107 -46.74 -11.51 -1.26
N LEU A 108 -45.45 -11.83 -1.24
CA LEU A 108 -44.57 -11.75 -2.41
C LEU A 108 -44.31 -13.18 -2.94
N PRO A 109 -44.55 -13.44 -4.24
CA PRO A 109 -44.62 -14.79 -4.81
C PRO A 109 -43.26 -15.47 -5.04
N PHE A 110 -42.15 -14.73 -4.95
CA PHE A 110 -40.79 -15.26 -5.17
C PHE A 110 -39.87 -14.98 -3.99
N GLN A 111 -38.86 -15.82 -3.81
CA GLN A 111 -37.79 -15.63 -2.82
C GLN A 111 -36.44 -15.99 -3.44
N ALA A 112 -35.40 -15.23 -3.06
CA ALA A 112 -34.02 -15.53 -3.42
C ALA A 112 -33.32 -16.23 -2.25
N ARG A 113 -32.58 -17.30 -2.53
CA ARG A 113 -31.88 -18.10 -1.51
C ARG A 113 -30.48 -18.48 -1.98
N VAL A 114 -29.54 -18.52 -1.03
CA VAL A 114 -28.17 -18.98 -1.23
C VAL A 114 -27.83 -20.08 -0.23
N TRP A 115 -26.88 -20.95 -0.57
CA TRP A 115 -26.45 -22.04 0.32
C TRP A 115 -25.22 -21.60 1.13
N ARG A 116 -25.36 -21.51 2.46
CA ARG A 116 -24.28 -21.08 3.38
C ARG A 116 -24.22 -21.99 4.59
N GLY A 117 -23.04 -22.53 4.90
CA GLY A 117 -22.83 -23.35 6.10
C GLY A 117 -23.77 -24.56 6.22
N GLY A 118 -24.09 -25.22 5.10
CA GLY A 118 -24.95 -26.40 5.07
C GLY A 118 -26.46 -26.14 5.13
N LYS A 119 -26.90 -24.88 5.01
CA LYS A 119 -28.32 -24.50 5.00
C LYS A 119 -28.63 -23.41 3.98
N TYR A 120 -29.90 -23.29 3.58
CA TYR A 120 -30.35 -22.18 2.76
C TYR A 120 -30.53 -20.91 3.60
N ALA A 121 -29.82 -19.85 3.24
CA ALA A 121 -30.05 -18.49 3.73
C ALA A 121 -30.98 -17.75 2.75
N ILE A 122 -32.03 -17.11 3.27
CA ILE A 122 -32.98 -16.33 2.48
C ILE A 122 -32.43 -14.91 2.33
N LEU A 123 -32.27 -14.47 1.08
CA LEU A 123 -31.80 -13.12 0.76
C LEU A 123 -32.94 -12.10 0.75
N GLY A 124 -34.16 -12.52 0.37
CA GLY A 124 -35.34 -11.67 0.34
C GLY A 124 -36.53 -12.33 -0.34
N TYR A 125 -37.65 -11.59 -0.39
CA TYR A 125 -38.90 -11.97 -1.07
C TYR A 125 -39.26 -10.90 -2.09
N PHE A 126 -39.73 -11.26 -3.28
CA PHE A 126 -39.83 -10.36 -4.43
C PHE A 126 -41.14 -10.54 -5.21
N ALA A 127 -41.59 -9.45 -5.83
CA ALA A 127 -42.81 -9.39 -6.64
C ALA A 127 -42.67 -10.14 -7.98
N SER A 128 -41.45 -10.20 -8.54
CA SER A 128 -41.13 -10.90 -9.78
C SER A 128 -39.98 -11.91 -9.61
N ALA A 129 -39.91 -12.89 -10.50
CA ALA A 129 -38.85 -13.90 -10.49
C ALA A 129 -37.50 -13.27 -10.89
N GLU A 130 -37.53 -12.29 -11.78
CA GLU A 130 -36.38 -11.54 -12.27
C GLU A 130 -35.78 -10.64 -11.17
N ALA A 131 -36.60 -10.02 -10.32
CA ALA A 131 -36.11 -9.25 -9.17
C ALA A 131 -35.43 -10.18 -8.14
N ALA A 132 -35.99 -11.37 -7.90
CA ALA A 132 -35.34 -12.38 -7.07
C ALA A 132 -34.02 -12.87 -7.70
N ALA A 133 -33.98 -13.00 -9.04
CA ALA A 133 -32.79 -13.42 -9.77
C ALA A 133 -31.69 -12.35 -9.74
N LEU A 134 -32.05 -11.06 -9.84
CA LEU A 134 -31.13 -9.93 -9.71
C LEU A 134 -30.48 -9.90 -8.32
N CYS A 135 -31.29 -10.07 -7.26
CA CYS A 135 -30.78 -10.17 -5.90
C CYS A 135 -29.81 -11.36 -5.74
N TYR A 136 -30.13 -12.52 -6.33
CA TYR A 136 -29.22 -13.66 -6.35
C TYR A 136 -27.93 -13.37 -7.14
N ALA A 137 -28.01 -12.78 -8.33
CA ALA A 137 -26.87 -12.48 -9.19
C ALA A 137 -25.87 -11.50 -8.53
N ARG A 138 -26.34 -10.57 -7.69
CA ARG A 138 -25.49 -9.66 -6.90
C ARG A 138 -24.74 -10.35 -5.76
N SER A 139 -25.25 -11.47 -5.26
CA SER A 139 -24.63 -12.23 -4.16
C SER A 139 -23.29 -12.86 -4.59
N PRO A 140 -22.36 -13.09 -3.64
CA PRO A 140 -21.10 -13.80 -3.93
C PRO A 140 -21.33 -15.13 -4.65
N GLU A 141 -22.36 -15.88 -4.24
CA GLU A 141 -22.72 -17.16 -4.85
C GLU A 141 -23.24 -17.02 -6.28
N GLY A 142 -24.03 -15.97 -6.55
CA GLY A 142 -24.49 -15.65 -7.90
C GLY A 142 -23.35 -15.28 -8.84
N ARG A 143 -22.41 -14.44 -8.38
CA ARG A 143 -21.22 -14.05 -9.16
C ARG A 143 -20.33 -15.25 -9.48
N ALA A 144 -20.03 -16.08 -8.47
CA ALA A 144 -19.26 -17.31 -8.65
C ALA A 144 -19.95 -18.28 -9.63
N ALA A 145 -21.28 -18.41 -9.57
CA ALA A 145 -22.02 -19.25 -10.51
C ALA A 145 -21.96 -18.71 -11.96
N ALA A 146 -21.95 -17.39 -12.15
CA ALA A 146 -21.85 -16.76 -13.47
C ALA A 146 -20.47 -16.98 -14.07
N GLU A 147 -19.43 -16.81 -13.26
CA GLU A 147 -18.04 -17.07 -13.62
C GLU A 147 -17.83 -18.54 -13.99
N ALA A 148 -18.35 -19.48 -13.19
CA ALA A 148 -18.27 -20.90 -13.48
C ALA A 148 -18.99 -21.27 -14.81
N LYS A 149 -20.13 -20.64 -15.09
CA LYS A 149 -20.86 -20.83 -16.36
C LYS A 149 -20.07 -20.26 -17.55
N ARG A 150 -19.48 -19.07 -17.42
CA ARG A 150 -18.63 -18.45 -18.45
C ARG A 150 -17.38 -19.27 -18.71
N ALA A 151 -16.71 -19.76 -17.67
CA ALA A 151 -15.56 -20.66 -17.79
C ALA A 151 -15.93 -21.96 -18.52
N LYS A 152 -17.12 -22.50 -18.26
CA LYS A 152 -17.64 -23.69 -18.96
C LYS A 152 -18.02 -23.41 -20.43
N ALA A 153 -18.49 -22.20 -20.74
CA ALA A 153 -18.84 -21.78 -22.10
C ALA A 153 -17.61 -21.38 -22.95
N GLN A 154 -16.53 -20.93 -22.29
CA GLN A 154 -15.23 -20.62 -22.91
C GLN A 154 -14.32 -21.85 -23.04
N ALA A 155 -14.75 -23.01 -22.55
CA ALA A 155 -14.09 -24.27 -22.84
C ALA A 155 -14.19 -24.55 -24.35
N LEU A 156 -13.06 -24.46 -25.05
CA LEU A 156 -12.97 -24.73 -26.49
C LEU A 156 -13.52 -26.13 -26.80
N PRO A 157 -14.21 -26.31 -27.95
CA PRO A 157 -14.62 -27.63 -28.39
C PRO A 157 -13.39 -28.54 -28.52
N PRO A 158 -13.55 -29.88 -28.37
CA PRO A 158 -12.44 -30.81 -28.48
C PRO A 158 -11.75 -30.62 -29.83
N MET A 159 -10.49 -30.19 -29.80
CA MET A 159 -9.67 -30.03 -30.99
C MET A 159 -9.35 -31.41 -31.58
N THR A 160 -9.24 -31.49 -32.90
CA THR A 160 -8.62 -32.65 -33.54
C THR A 160 -7.14 -32.70 -33.18
N ALA A 161 -6.55 -33.90 -33.18
CA ALA A 161 -5.15 -34.09 -32.82
C ALA A 161 -4.20 -33.19 -33.62
N ASP A 162 -4.49 -32.97 -34.90
CA ASP A 162 -3.67 -32.14 -35.79
C ASP A 162 -3.79 -30.64 -35.49
N ALA A 163 -4.99 -30.16 -35.14
CA ALA A 163 -5.20 -28.76 -34.74
C ALA A 163 -4.55 -28.45 -33.38
N ALA A 164 -4.53 -29.44 -32.47
CA ALA A 164 -3.83 -29.33 -31.20
C ALA A 164 -2.30 -29.33 -31.39
N LEU A 165 -1.78 -30.08 -32.37
CA LEU A 165 -0.37 -30.11 -32.74
C LEU A 165 0.13 -28.79 -33.32
N GLU A 166 -0.65 -28.14 -34.20
CA GLU A 166 -0.29 -26.82 -34.75
C GLU A 166 -0.35 -25.71 -33.70
N ALA A 167 -1.37 -25.72 -32.82
CA ALA A 167 -1.48 -24.75 -31.73
C ALA A 167 -0.35 -24.90 -30.69
N ALA A 168 0.05 -26.14 -30.38
CA ALA A 168 1.15 -26.42 -29.46
C ALA A 168 2.53 -26.06 -30.06
N ALA A 169 2.71 -26.24 -31.37
CA ALA A 169 3.94 -25.83 -32.05
C ALA A 169 4.12 -24.30 -32.14
N ALA A 170 3.03 -23.53 -32.09
CA ALA A 170 3.06 -22.07 -32.15
C ALA A 170 3.41 -21.39 -30.81
N GLU A 171 3.27 -22.07 -29.67
CA GLU A 171 3.47 -21.46 -28.34
C GLU A 171 4.76 -21.89 -27.60
N GLU A 172 5.65 -22.66 -28.23
CA GLU A 172 6.92 -23.14 -27.62
C GLU A 172 6.80 -23.79 -26.22
N LEU A 173 5.61 -24.25 -25.83
CA LEU A 173 5.38 -24.96 -24.58
C LEU A 173 5.40 -26.46 -24.85
N TYR A 174 6.33 -27.16 -24.20
CA TYR A 174 6.48 -28.62 -24.07
C TYR A 174 7.33 -29.37 -25.12
N TYR A 175 8.65 -29.31 -24.94
CA TYR A 175 9.60 -30.22 -25.62
C TYR A 175 9.59 -31.65 -25.01
N ASP A 176 9.26 -31.80 -23.72
CA ASP A 176 9.45 -33.07 -22.98
C ASP A 176 8.29 -34.09 -23.15
N ALA A 177 7.07 -33.60 -23.40
CA ALA A 177 5.90 -34.47 -23.56
C ALA A 177 5.90 -35.25 -24.90
N LEU A 178 6.73 -34.83 -25.86
CA LEU A 178 6.76 -35.35 -27.23
C LEU A 178 7.61 -36.63 -27.40
N HIS A 179 8.42 -37.02 -26.40
CA HIS A 179 9.42 -38.10 -26.57
C HIS A 179 9.17 -39.40 -25.81
N VAL A 180 7.99 -39.59 -25.20
CA VAL A 180 7.65 -40.88 -24.56
C VAL A 180 6.97 -41.80 -25.57
N LYS A 181 7.80 -42.60 -26.26
CA LYS A 181 7.39 -43.42 -27.40
C LYS A 181 6.50 -44.62 -27.07
N ASN A 182 6.08 -44.83 -25.82
CA ASN A 182 5.07 -45.82 -25.44
C ASN A 182 4.61 -45.57 -24.00
N GLY A 183 3.33 -45.21 -23.81
CA GLY A 183 2.65 -45.37 -22.52
C GLY A 183 2.08 -44.09 -21.91
N ILE A 184 0.74 -44.07 -21.84
CA ILE A 184 -0.14 -43.32 -20.91
C ILE A 184 0.51 -42.17 -20.13
N VAL A 185 0.14 -40.94 -20.47
CA VAL A 185 0.38 -39.74 -19.65
C VAL A 185 -0.63 -39.74 -18.50
N LYS A 186 -0.17 -39.87 -17.26
CA LYS A 186 -1.02 -39.75 -16.06
C LYS A 186 -0.82 -38.38 -15.42
N ILE A 187 -1.88 -37.58 -15.42
CA ILE A 187 -1.92 -36.26 -14.78
C ILE A 187 -2.00 -36.44 -13.26
N CYS A 188 -1.07 -35.85 -12.51
CA CYS A 188 -1.06 -35.86 -11.05
C CYS A 188 -1.55 -34.51 -10.51
N LEU A 189 -2.57 -34.53 -9.65
CA LEU A 189 -3.08 -33.34 -8.96
C LEU A 189 -2.36 -33.20 -7.61
N VAL A 190 -1.76 -32.03 -7.38
CA VAL A 190 -1.08 -31.64 -6.13
C VAL A 190 -1.88 -30.47 -5.53
N GLU A 191 -2.14 -30.52 -4.22
CA GLU A 191 -2.92 -29.50 -3.52
C GLU A 191 -2.05 -28.26 -3.23
N SER A 192 -2.66 -27.07 -3.20
CA SER A 192 -1.96 -25.78 -3.11
C SER A 192 -1.12 -25.56 -1.85
N GLN A 193 -1.23 -26.43 -0.84
CA GLN A 193 -0.43 -26.40 0.39
C GLN A 193 0.69 -27.46 0.41
N GLY A 194 1.05 -28.02 -0.75
CA GLY A 194 2.09 -29.04 -0.86
C GLY A 194 1.65 -30.45 -0.44
N GLY A 195 0.36 -30.64 -0.12
CA GLY A 195 -0.21 -31.96 0.13
C GLY A 195 -0.41 -32.75 -1.16
N ILE A 196 -0.11 -34.05 -1.14
CA ILE A 196 -0.51 -34.95 -2.23
C ILE A 196 -1.89 -35.49 -1.91
N ALA A 197 -2.87 -35.17 -2.76
CA ALA A 197 -4.24 -35.62 -2.61
C ALA A 197 -4.30 -37.16 -2.45
N PRO A 198 -5.18 -37.69 -1.58
CA PRO A 198 -5.26 -39.14 -1.31
C PRO A 198 -5.34 -40.04 -2.56
N PRO A 199 -6.03 -39.67 -3.65
CA PRO A 199 -6.04 -40.45 -4.90
C PRO A 199 -4.66 -40.51 -5.57
N THR A 200 -3.96 -39.38 -5.68
CA THR A 200 -2.61 -39.28 -6.26
C THR A 200 -1.61 -40.08 -5.43
N LYS A 201 -1.71 -40.00 -4.09
CA LYS A 201 -0.88 -40.79 -3.17
C LYS A 201 -1.09 -42.30 -3.37
N ARG A 202 -2.34 -42.73 -3.59
CA ARG A 202 -2.69 -44.13 -3.88
C ARG A 202 -2.14 -44.60 -5.24
N ILE A 203 -2.11 -43.73 -6.24
CA ILE A 203 -1.50 -44.02 -7.55
C ILE A 203 0.02 -44.22 -7.41
N ILE A 204 0.70 -43.31 -6.70
CA ILE A 204 2.15 -43.41 -6.43
C ILE A 204 2.47 -44.69 -5.66
N PHE A 205 1.67 -45.04 -4.65
CA PHE A 205 1.84 -46.29 -3.90
C PHE A 205 1.60 -47.55 -4.73
N ASN A 206 0.63 -47.53 -5.64
CA ASN A 206 0.37 -48.67 -6.53
C ASN A 206 1.50 -48.83 -7.55
N PHE A 207 2.01 -47.72 -8.10
CA PHE A 207 3.18 -47.72 -8.98
C PHE A 207 4.42 -48.25 -8.26
N ALA A 208 4.66 -47.82 -7.01
CA ALA A 208 5.77 -48.32 -6.19
C ALA A 208 5.71 -49.84 -5.94
N LYS A 209 4.51 -50.43 -5.87
CA LYS A 209 4.30 -51.88 -5.76
C LYS A 209 4.54 -52.61 -7.08
N GLU A 210 4.14 -52.03 -8.20
CA GLU A 210 4.38 -52.59 -9.55
C GLU A 210 5.88 -52.60 -9.90
N VAL A 211 6.62 -51.61 -9.40
CA VAL A 211 8.08 -51.45 -9.61
C VAL A 211 8.91 -52.27 -8.61
N GLY A 212 8.31 -52.94 -7.62
CA GLY A 212 9.00 -53.67 -6.53
C GLY A 212 9.82 -54.93 -6.93
N SER A 213 10.18 -55.10 -8.19
CA SER A 213 11.16 -56.10 -8.62
C SER A 213 12.57 -55.69 -8.16
N PRO A 214 13.42 -56.61 -7.66
CA PRO A 214 14.84 -56.34 -7.36
C PRO A 214 15.64 -55.77 -8.53
N SER A 215 15.10 -55.87 -9.76
CA SER A 215 15.70 -55.37 -11.00
C SER A 215 15.23 -53.98 -11.42
N ALA A 216 14.33 -53.33 -10.66
CA ALA A 216 13.85 -51.99 -11.02
C ALA A 216 14.85 -50.91 -10.60
N VAL A 217 15.31 -50.14 -11.59
CA VAL A 217 16.23 -49.03 -11.39
C VAL A 217 15.45 -47.74 -11.60
N ASP A 218 15.31 -46.95 -10.53
CA ASP A 218 14.86 -45.57 -10.65
C ASP A 218 15.91 -44.76 -11.41
N ARG A 219 15.53 -44.22 -12.57
CA ARG A 219 16.38 -43.38 -13.43
C ARG A 219 16.06 -41.89 -13.31
N THR A 220 15.22 -41.51 -12.36
CA THR A 220 15.04 -40.10 -12.03
C THR A 220 16.29 -39.61 -11.29
N ASP A 221 16.79 -38.43 -11.62
CA ASP A 221 18.07 -37.88 -11.12
C ASP A 221 18.01 -37.47 -9.63
N TYR A 222 17.04 -38.01 -8.86
CA TYR A 222 16.74 -37.66 -7.48
C TYR A 222 17.32 -38.63 -6.44
N GLY A 223 18.27 -39.50 -6.80
CA GLY A 223 19.07 -40.28 -5.86
C GLY A 223 18.70 -41.76 -5.71
N THR A 224 19.65 -42.52 -5.17
CA THR A 224 19.77 -43.99 -5.22
C THR A 224 18.52 -44.76 -4.77
N ALA A 225 18.22 -45.84 -5.50
CA ALA A 225 17.12 -46.77 -5.26
C ALA A 225 16.89 -47.09 -3.77
N SER A 226 15.74 -46.69 -3.24
CA SER A 226 15.30 -47.18 -1.92
C SER A 226 14.91 -48.65 -2.05
N GLY A 227 15.47 -49.53 -1.23
CA GLY A 227 15.22 -50.99 -1.28
C GLY A 227 13.80 -51.45 -0.90
N SER A 228 12.80 -50.55 -0.82
CA SER A 228 11.41 -50.92 -0.56
C SER A 228 10.41 -49.95 -1.20
N ALA A 229 9.24 -50.47 -1.61
CA ALA A 229 8.14 -49.68 -2.16
C ALA A 229 7.66 -48.55 -1.24
N ARG A 230 7.82 -48.72 0.08
CA ARG A 230 7.47 -47.69 1.08
C ARG A 230 8.46 -46.53 1.06
N GLY A 231 9.76 -46.81 0.94
CA GLY A 231 10.80 -45.79 0.78
C GLY A 231 10.60 -44.99 -0.50
N PHE A 232 10.26 -45.67 -1.60
CA PHE A 232 10.01 -45.07 -2.91
C PHE A 232 8.81 -44.11 -2.87
N ALA A 233 7.69 -44.59 -2.35
CA ALA A 233 6.48 -43.77 -2.24
C ALA A 233 6.69 -42.55 -1.33
N GLN A 234 7.47 -42.69 -0.25
CA GLN A 234 7.76 -41.58 0.66
C GLN A 234 8.68 -40.54 0.02
N HIS A 235 9.78 -40.98 -0.60
CA HIS A 235 10.74 -40.09 -1.26
C HIS A 235 10.08 -39.29 -2.39
N HIS A 236 9.43 -39.95 -3.36
CA HIS A 236 8.85 -39.26 -4.51
C HIS A 236 7.65 -38.38 -4.14
N SER A 237 6.89 -38.75 -3.11
CA SER A 237 5.85 -37.87 -2.58
C SER A 237 6.43 -36.60 -1.96
N GLN A 238 7.55 -36.72 -1.25
CA GLN A 238 8.25 -35.58 -0.66
C GLN A 238 8.89 -34.68 -1.73
N GLN A 239 9.47 -35.25 -2.79
CA GLN A 239 10.06 -34.46 -3.87
C GLN A 239 9.01 -33.74 -4.72
N LEU A 240 7.87 -34.38 -5.03
CA LEU A 240 6.75 -33.72 -5.73
C LEU A 240 6.12 -32.62 -4.87
N SER A 241 5.95 -32.87 -3.58
CA SER A 241 5.49 -31.88 -2.60
C SER A 241 6.46 -30.70 -2.53
N ARG A 242 7.77 -30.96 -2.46
CA ARG A 242 8.81 -29.93 -2.42
C ARG A 242 8.89 -29.12 -3.72
N ALA A 243 8.77 -29.75 -4.88
CA ALA A 243 8.72 -29.07 -6.18
C ALA A 243 7.49 -28.14 -6.29
N ALA A 244 6.33 -28.58 -5.77
CA ALA A 244 5.11 -27.77 -5.74
C ALA A 244 5.17 -26.61 -4.73
N VAL A 245 5.84 -26.79 -3.59
CA VAL A 245 5.96 -25.76 -2.53
C VAL A 245 7.03 -24.72 -2.86
N CYS A 246 8.11 -25.08 -3.56
CA CYS A 246 9.22 -24.17 -3.84
C CYS A 246 9.09 -23.39 -5.16
N GLY A 247 8.13 -23.68 -6.04
CA GLY A 247 7.89 -22.92 -7.27
C GLY A 247 9.07 -22.90 -8.26
N ASP A 248 9.89 -23.95 -8.30
CA ASP A 248 11.25 -23.88 -8.84
C ASP A 248 11.59 -24.95 -9.89
N ALA A 249 10.75 -25.11 -10.91
CA ALA A 249 11.09 -25.96 -12.06
C ALA A 249 12.34 -25.44 -12.82
N GLN A 250 12.56 -24.11 -12.81
CA GLN A 250 13.61 -23.45 -13.58
C GLN A 250 15.01 -23.57 -12.92
N ASN A 251 15.16 -23.46 -11.59
CA ASN A 251 16.49 -23.64 -10.97
C ASN A 251 16.89 -25.11 -10.88
N ILE A 252 15.93 -26.04 -10.86
CA ILE A 252 16.21 -27.48 -10.97
C ILE A 252 16.74 -27.80 -12.38
N ASP A 253 16.16 -27.22 -13.43
CA ASP A 253 16.65 -27.34 -14.81
C ASP A 253 18.02 -26.62 -15.00
N ASN A 254 18.24 -25.49 -14.32
CA ASN A 254 19.53 -24.79 -14.34
C ASN A 254 20.63 -25.50 -13.53
N ALA A 255 20.28 -26.26 -12.49
CA ALA A 255 21.23 -27.11 -11.76
C ALA A 255 21.59 -28.36 -12.59
N ALA A 256 20.64 -28.91 -13.36
CA ALA A 256 20.86 -30.02 -14.29
C ALA A 256 21.73 -29.62 -15.51
N ARG A 257 21.58 -28.39 -16.02
CA ARG A 257 22.38 -27.86 -17.15
C ARG A 257 23.85 -27.55 -16.82
N ASN A 258 24.21 -27.43 -15.54
CA ASN A 258 25.55 -26.95 -15.13
C ASN A 258 26.61 -28.05 -14.90
N MET A 259 26.34 -29.31 -15.28
CA MET A 259 27.36 -30.37 -15.29
C MET A 259 27.58 -30.96 -16.69
N ARG A 260 28.24 -30.21 -17.58
CA ARG A 260 29.37 -30.65 -18.45
C ARG A 260 29.63 -29.67 -19.61
N VAL A 261 30.79 -29.01 -19.51
CA VAL A 261 31.74 -28.63 -20.58
C VAL A 261 31.27 -27.68 -21.70
N ALA A 262 31.68 -26.42 -21.53
CA ALA A 262 32.29 -25.50 -22.51
C ALA A 262 31.89 -25.59 -24.00
N HIS A 263 31.26 -24.53 -24.54
CA HIS A 263 31.86 -23.71 -25.60
C HIS A 263 31.15 -22.36 -25.81
N SER A 264 31.96 -21.41 -26.29
CA SER A 264 31.80 -19.97 -26.38
C SER A 264 30.71 -19.40 -27.30
N PHE A 265 30.52 -18.08 -27.16
CA PHE A 265 29.90 -17.10 -28.07
C PHE A 265 28.39 -16.88 -28.01
N MET A 266 27.95 -15.96 -27.13
CA MET A 266 27.16 -14.75 -27.49
C MET A 266 26.63 -14.00 -26.25
N THR A 267 27.51 -13.66 -25.30
CA THR A 267 27.17 -12.84 -24.11
C THR A 267 28.10 -11.64 -23.98
N GLY A 268 28.16 -10.80 -25.02
CA GLY A 268 29.11 -9.68 -25.08
C GLY A 268 28.58 -8.31 -24.66
N LEU A 269 27.27 -8.04 -24.80
CA LEU A 269 26.78 -6.64 -24.75
C LEU A 269 25.82 -6.32 -23.58
N ASN A 270 25.01 -7.28 -23.11
CA ASN A 270 24.03 -7.03 -22.04
C ASN A 270 24.53 -7.28 -20.61
N MET A 271 25.62 -8.03 -20.41
CA MET A 271 26.22 -8.19 -19.07
C MET A 271 27.14 -7.02 -18.69
N LEU A 272 27.69 -6.28 -19.66
CA LEU A 272 28.56 -5.15 -19.35
C LEU A 272 27.75 -3.98 -18.75
N LEU A 273 26.52 -3.73 -19.21
CA LEU A 273 25.64 -2.70 -18.61
C LEU A 273 25.15 -3.08 -17.20
N ARG A 274 24.85 -4.37 -16.94
CA ARG A 274 24.45 -4.82 -15.59
C ARG A 274 25.62 -4.87 -14.61
N ARG A 275 26.85 -5.14 -15.06
CA ARG A 275 28.05 -5.09 -14.19
C ARG A 275 28.59 -3.68 -13.97
N LEU A 276 28.41 -2.75 -14.90
CA LEU A 276 28.80 -1.34 -14.71
C LEU A 276 27.91 -0.60 -13.71
N LEU A 277 26.65 -1.02 -13.52
CA LEU A 277 25.77 -0.50 -12.46
C LEU A 277 26.08 -1.07 -11.06
N LEU A 278 26.84 -2.17 -10.96
CA LEU A 278 27.21 -2.82 -9.69
C LEU A 278 28.65 -2.54 -9.23
N LEU A 279 29.43 -1.75 -9.98
CA LEU A 279 30.83 -1.42 -9.66
C LEU A 279 31.07 0.04 -9.25
N TRP A 280 30.02 0.79 -8.94
CA TRP A 280 30.09 2.13 -8.32
C TRP A 280 29.40 2.14 -6.95
N GLY A 281 29.83 1.25 -6.07
CA GLY A 281 29.34 1.14 -4.69
C GLY A 281 30.32 0.41 -3.80
N GLY A 282 31.51 1.00 -3.58
CA GLY A 282 32.44 0.50 -2.57
C GLY A 282 31.80 0.52 -1.17
N ALA A 283 31.81 -0.65 -0.52
CA ALA A 283 31.74 -0.88 0.92
C ALA A 283 30.70 -0.11 1.76
N SER A 284 29.45 -0.62 1.78
CA SER A 284 28.64 -0.96 2.98
C SER A 284 27.20 -1.29 2.53
N SER A 285 26.88 -2.56 2.31
CA SER A 285 25.54 -3.02 1.92
C SER A 285 24.57 -3.03 3.11
N GLY A 286 24.36 -1.86 3.72
CA GLY A 286 23.39 -1.65 4.80
C GLY A 286 21.98 -1.44 4.27
N LEU A 287 20.98 -1.80 5.08
CA LEU A 287 19.59 -1.42 4.87
C LEU A 287 19.45 0.11 4.69
N ALA A 288 18.51 0.52 3.83
CA ALA A 288 18.28 1.93 3.50
C ALA A 288 19.56 2.70 3.06
N ALA A 289 20.46 2.04 2.32
CA ALA A 289 21.57 2.71 1.65
C ALA A 289 21.12 3.85 0.71
N TYR A 290 19.89 3.74 0.20
CA TYR A 290 19.12 4.78 -0.49
C TYR A 290 17.74 4.93 0.16
N PRO A 291 17.03 6.04 -0.05
CA PRO A 291 15.69 6.22 0.51
C PRO A 291 14.76 5.09 0.04
N PRO A 292 14.07 4.38 0.95
CA PRO A 292 13.13 3.33 0.59
C PRO A 292 12.03 3.83 -0.37
N MET A 293 11.58 2.94 -1.25
CA MET A 293 10.49 3.22 -2.20
C MET A 293 9.42 2.14 -2.09
N GLY A 294 8.15 2.54 -2.12
CA GLY A 294 7.04 1.60 -1.97
C GLY A 294 5.67 2.26 -1.99
N TRP A 295 4.74 1.60 -1.32
CA TRP A 295 3.36 2.02 -1.15
C TRP A 295 2.89 1.68 0.27
N ARG A 296 1.92 2.42 0.83
CA ARG A 296 1.35 2.12 2.15
C ARG A 296 -0.15 2.37 2.20
N SER A 297 -0.86 1.54 2.96
CA SER A 297 -2.32 1.43 2.92
C SER A 297 -3.12 2.58 3.56
N TRP A 298 -2.51 3.38 4.43
CA TRP A 298 -3.26 4.28 5.32
C TRP A 298 -4.06 5.36 4.57
N ASN A 299 -3.45 6.10 3.64
CA ASN A 299 -4.12 7.26 3.04
C ASN A 299 -5.33 6.87 2.17
N CYS A 300 -5.30 5.71 1.50
CA CYS A 300 -6.42 5.28 0.66
C CYS A 300 -7.42 4.34 1.37
N PHE A 301 -6.99 3.57 2.38
CA PHE A 301 -7.87 2.58 3.02
C PHE A 301 -8.15 2.86 4.49
N GLY A 302 -7.33 3.66 5.17
CA GLY A 302 -7.38 3.87 6.62
C GLY A 302 -7.52 2.54 7.37
N GLY A 303 -8.32 2.58 8.44
CA GLY A 303 -8.68 1.39 9.21
C GLY A 303 -9.60 0.40 8.48
N ALA A 304 -9.86 0.52 7.17
CA ALA A 304 -10.62 -0.44 6.38
C ALA A 304 -9.72 -1.34 5.50
N VAL A 305 -8.40 -1.34 5.72
CA VAL A 305 -7.47 -2.26 5.06
C VAL A 305 -7.83 -3.73 5.35
N SER A 306 -7.54 -4.63 4.40
CA SER A 306 -7.74 -6.08 4.52
C SER A 306 -6.70 -6.84 3.70
N GLN A 307 -6.55 -8.14 3.98
CA GLN A 307 -5.63 -9.02 3.25
C GLN A 307 -5.90 -9.00 1.73
N ASP A 308 -7.16 -9.06 1.30
CA ASP A 308 -7.52 -9.03 -0.12
C ASP A 308 -7.11 -7.70 -0.78
N LYS A 309 -7.25 -6.57 -0.07
CA LYS A 309 -6.79 -5.27 -0.57
C LYS A 309 -5.28 -5.24 -0.73
N MET A 310 -4.54 -5.80 0.23
CA MET A 310 -3.08 -5.88 0.17
C MET A 310 -2.60 -6.75 -1.00
N ILE A 311 -3.20 -7.93 -1.21
CA ILE A 311 -2.89 -8.82 -2.34
C ILE A 311 -3.19 -8.13 -3.68
N ALA A 312 -4.37 -7.51 -3.83
CA ALA A 312 -4.73 -6.78 -5.05
C ALA A 312 -3.80 -5.58 -5.31
N THR A 313 -3.33 -4.90 -4.26
CA THR A 313 -2.34 -3.83 -4.41
C THR A 313 -0.96 -4.38 -4.80
N ALA A 314 -0.55 -5.53 -4.27
CA ALA A 314 0.69 -6.21 -4.68
C ALA A 314 0.67 -6.53 -6.20
N GLU A 315 -0.45 -7.05 -6.70
CA GLU A 315 -0.66 -7.24 -8.13
C GLU A 315 -0.55 -5.93 -8.91
N ALA A 316 -1.19 -4.85 -8.43
CA ALA A 316 -1.13 -3.55 -9.07
C ALA A 316 0.29 -2.95 -9.12
N MET A 317 1.11 -3.16 -8.08
CA MET A 317 2.52 -2.73 -8.05
C MET A 317 3.39 -3.46 -9.07
N THR A 318 3.08 -4.73 -9.34
CA THR A 318 3.83 -5.57 -10.30
C THR A 318 3.30 -5.46 -11.74
N ARG A 319 2.11 -4.87 -11.93
CA ARG A 319 1.48 -4.74 -13.25
C ARG A 319 2.37 -3.96 -14.21
N LEU A 320 2.62 -4.60 -15.35
CA LEU A 320 3.40 -4.01 -16.44
C LEU A 320 2.62 -2.90 -17.15
N ARG A 321 3.29 -1.79 -17.42
CA ARG A 321 2.78 -0.58 -18.08
C ARG A 321 3.86 -0.02 -19.00
N LYS A 322 3.46 0.76 -20.00
CA LYS A 322 4.40 1.44 -20.89
C LYS A 322 5.14 2.55 -20.14
N GLY A 323 6.45 2.45 -20.04
CA GLY A 323 7.34 3.46 -19.49
C GLY A 323 7.42 4.69 -20.38
N LEU A 324 8.00 5.77 -19.84
CA LEU A 324 8.11 7.03 -20.56
C LEU A 324 9.14 6.98 -21.71
N ASP A 325 10.09 6.05 -21.64
CA ASP A 325 11.05 5.71 -22.70
C ASP A 325 10.45 4.77 -23.78
N GLY A 326 9.23 4.28 -23.57
CA GLY A 326 8.55 3.36 -24.46
C GLY A 326 8.72 1.89 -24.08
N GLU A 327 9.62 1.57 -23.15
CA GLU A 327 9.87 0.21 -22.66
C GLU A 327 8.81 -0.20 -21.63
N THR A 328 8.55 -1.50 -21.51
CA THR A 328 7.59 -2.01 -20.52
C THR A 328 8.23 -2.05 -19.13
N THR A 329 7.56 -1.47 -18.13
CA THR A 329 8.03 -1.41 -16.74
C THR A 329 6.87 -1.59 -15.75
N SER A 330 7.16 -1.67 -14.46
CA SER A 330 6.18 -1.69 -13.37
C SER A 330 6.68 -0.83 -12.21
N LEU A 331 5.83 -0.53 -11.22
CA LEU A 331 6.27 0.18 -10.03
C LEU A 331 7.39 -0.61 -9.31
N LEU A 332 7.27 -1.94 -9.24
CA LEU A 332 8.33 -2.80 -8.73
C LEU A 332 9.65 -2.64 -9.51
N SER A 333 9.61 -2.70 -10.84
CA SER A 333 10.82 -2.55 -11.67
C SER A 333 11.44 -1.15 -11.58
N LEU A 334 10.64 -0.13 -11.24
CA LEU A 334 11.10 1.24 -10.96
C LEU A 334 11.68 1.41 -9.54
N GLY A 335 11.58 0.37 -8.70
CA GLY A 335 12.14 0.33 -7.35
C GLY A 335 11.11 0.45 -6.23
N PHE A 336 9.83 0.75 -6.52
CA PHE A 336 8.75 0.75 -5.54
C PHE A 336 8.42 -0.68 -5.12
N SER A 337 9.16 -1.19 -4.15
CA SER A 337 9.24 -2.60 -3.82
C SER A 337 8.66 -2.95 -2.45
N ASN A 338 8.41 -1.96 -1.59
CA ASN A 338 7.82 -2.19 -0.28
C ASN A 338 6.29 -2.00 -0.29
N LEU A 339 5.55 -3.05 0.04
CA LEU A 339 4.10 -3.07 0.25
C LEU A 339 3.82 -2.92 1.76
N GLY A 340 3.54 -1.71 2.21
CA GLY A 340 3.34 -1.38 3.63
C GLY A 340 1.90 -1.59 4.09
N LEU A 341 1.69 -2.50 5.05
CA LEU A 341 0.49 -2.53 5.87
C LEU A 341 0.59 -1.44 6.95
N ASP A 342 -0.47 -0.64 7.11
CA ASP A 342 -0.63 0.31 8.22
C ASP A 342 -1.73 -0.15 9.20
N ASP A 343 -2.22 0.73 10.06
CA ASP A 343 -3.18 0.42 11.11
C ASP A 343 -4.51 -0.15 10.57
N GLY A 344 -5.19 -1.02 11.33
CA GLY A 344 -6.48 -1.63 10.93
C GLY A 344 -6.52 -3.16 10.89
N TRP A 345 -5.39 -3.83 11.15
CA TRP A 345 -5.25 -5.29 11.15
C TRP A 345 -5.51 -5.94 12.51
N GLN A 346 -5.46 -5.17 13.59
CA GLN A 346 -5.51 -5.61 14.97
C GLN A 346 -6.92 -6.03 15.38
N ALA A 347 -7.02 -7.07 16.21
CA ALA A 347 -8.26 -7.41 16.91
C ALA A 347 -8.36 -6.63 18.23
N CYS A 348 -8.67 -5.33 18.13
CA CYS A 348 -8.75 -4.45 19.31
C CYS A 348 -9.77 -4.98 20.32
N GLY A 349 -9.36 -5.10 21.59
CA GLY A 349 -10.27 -5.47 22.68
C GLY A 349 -10.33 -6.97 23.01
N GLU A 350 -9.79 -7.84 22.14
CA GLU A 350 -9.83 -9.30 22.33
C GLU A 350 -8.82 -9.82 23.36
N GLY A 351 -7.81 -9.01 23.66
CA GLY A 351 -6.78 -9.30 24.66
C GLY A 351 -7.15 -8.87 26.08
N PRO A 352 -6.38 -9.30 27.10
CA PRO A 352 -6.59 -8.86 28.47
C PRO A 352 -6.57 -7.33 28.59
N ARG A 353 -7.50 -6.77 29.36
CA ARG A 353 -7.63 -5.30 29.59
C ARG A 353 -7.89 -4.53 28.29
N GLU A 354 -8.74 -5.10 27.41
CA GLU A 354 -9.13 -4.50 26.14
C GLU A 354 -7.94 -4.27 25.19
N SER A 355 -6.88 -5.07 25.35
CA SER A 355 -5.68 -5.01 24.52
C SER A 355 -5.92 -5.67 23.16
N PHE A 356 -5.06 -5.42 22.17
CA PHE A 356 -4.91 -6.31 21.02
C PHE A 356 -3.77 -7.32 21.20
N HIS A 357 -3.16 -7.41 22.39
CA HIS A 357 -2.14 -8.41 22.71
C HIS A 357 -2.72 -9.50 23.62
N ASP A 358 -2.25 -10.73 23.46
CA ASP A 358 -2.58 -11.85 24.34
C ASP A 358 -1.84 -11.75 25.70
N ALA A 359 -2.09 -12.73 26.58
CA ALA A 359 -1.46 -12.76 27.91
C ALA A 359 0.08 -12.91 27.89
N SER A 360 0.64 -13.38 26.76
CA SER A 360 2.09 -13.53 26.56
C SER A 360 2.72 -12.30 25.91
N GLY A 361 1.90 -11.32 25.49
CA GLY A 361 2.32 -10.12 24.78
C GLY A 361 2.36 -10.28 23.25
N GLY A 362 1.88 -11.39 22.69
CA GLY A 362 1.77 -11.58 21.25
C GLY A 362 0.58 -10.84 20.65
N PRO A 363 0.69 -10.22 19.47
CA PRO A 363 -0.43 -9.52 18.86
C PRO A 363 -1.54 -10.48 18.39
N ILE A 364 -2.79 -10.04 18.56
CA ILE A 364 -4.01 -10.71 18.11
C ILE A 364 -4.50 -10.01 16.84
N VAL A 365 -4.62 -10.79 15.76
CA VAL A 365 -5.02 -10.33 14.43
C VAL A 365 -6.54 -10.41 14.26
N ASN A 366 -7.14 -9.42 13.62
CA ASN A 366 -8.53 -9.49 13.18
C ASN A 366 -8.64 -10.47 12.00
N GLN A 367 -9.00 -11.73 12.31
CA GLN A 367 -9.05 -12.82 11.33
C GLN A 367 -10.16 -12.66 10.27
N ASP A 368 -11.18 -11.83 10.51
CA ASP A 368 -12.20 -11.53 9.50
C ASP A 368 -11.62 -10.68 8.35
N ARG A 369 -10.60 -9.86 8.65
CA ARG A 369 -9.92 -9.00 7.67
C ARG A 369 -8.60 -9.56 7.18
N PHE A 370 -7.89 -10.26 8.06
CA PHE A 370 -6.56 -10.83 7.84
C PHE A 370 -6.54 -12.28 8.32
N PRO A 371 -7.18 -13.20 7.57
CA PRO A 371 -7.25 -14.61 7.96
C PRO A 371 -5.87 -15.29 8.01
N ASN A 372 -4.88 -14.80 7.24
CA ASN A 372 -3.53 -15.36 7.23
C ASN A 372 -2.47 -14.33 6.79
N MET A 373 -1.84 -13.68 7.78
CA MET A 373 -0.76 -12.70 7.56
C MET A 373 0.45 -13.29 6.82
N ALA A 374 0.86 -14.52 7.15
CA ALA A 374 2.00 -15.18 6.52
C ALA A 374 1.74 -15.55 5.04
N HIS A 375 0.49 -15.85 4.68
CA HIS A 375 0.11 -16.06 3.28
C HIS A 375 0.16 -14.75 2.49
N MET A 376 -0.30 -13.64 3.08
CA MET A 376 -0.25 -12.31 2.45
C MET A 376 1.19 -11.88 2.14
N THR A 377 2.12 -12.09 3.08
CA THR A 377 3.53 -11.76 2.88
C THR A 377 4.19 -12.70 1.87
N ALA A 378 3.91 -14.01 1.95
CA ALA A 378 4.42 -14.99 0.98
C ALA A 378 3.93 -14.72 -0.46
N ASP A 379 2.67 -14.31 -0.65
CA ASP A 379 2.16 -13.92 -1.97
C ASP A 379 2.90 -12.69 -2.53
N ALA A 380 3.12 -11.67 -1.71
CA ALA A 380 3.89 -10.49 -2.11
C ALA A 380 5.35 -10.85 -2.44
N HIS A 381 5.99 -11.70 -1.63
CA HIS A 381 7.35 -12.19 -1.86
C HIS A 381 7.45 -12.99 -3.16
N ALA A 382 6.46 -13.82 -3.49
CA ALA A 382 6.41 -14.57 -4.75
C ALA A 382 6.34 -13.64 -5.97
N LYS A 383 5.86 -12.40 -5.80
CA LYS A 383 5.86 -11.35 -6.83
C LYS A 383 7.11 -10.45 -6.81
N GLY A 384 8.07 -10.73 -5.93
CA GLY A 384 9.31 -9.96 -5.77
C GLY A 384 9.19 -8.68 -4.96
N LEU A 385 8.07 -8.49 -4.24
CA LEU A 385 7.88 -7.37 -3.31
C LEU A 385 8.43 -7.73 -1.93
N THR A 386 8.66 -6.71 -1.12
CA THR A 386 8.86 -6.79 0.34
C THR A 386 7.62 -6.26 1.05
N VAL A 387 7.38 -6.63 2.30
CA VAL A 387 6.16 -6.24 3.03
C VAL A 387 6.48 -5.55 4.35
N GLY A 388 5.80 -4.45 4.63
CA GLY A 388 5.93 -3.69 5.87
C GLY A 388 4.84 -3.96 6.88
N PHE A 389 5.22 -4.11 8.14
CA PHE A 389 4.35 -4.29 9.31
C PHE A 389 4.08 -2.94 10.00
N TYR A 390 3.00 -2.88 10.78
CA TYR A 390 2.64 -1.70 11.56
C TYR A 390 2.45 -2.07 13.03
N ALA A 391 3.20 -1.40 13.91
CA ALA A 391 3.21 -1.61 15.35
C ALA A 391 2.91 -0.32 16.12
N ASN A 392 2.62 -0.46 17.41
CA ASN A 392 2.33 0.63 18.35
C ASN A 392 1.11 1.51 18.00
N ASN A 393 0.00 0.84 17.70
CA ASN A 393 -1.14 1.40 16.97
C ASN A 393 -1.88 2.61 17.56
N CYS A 394 -2.69 3.23 16.70
CA CYS A 394 -3.53 4.38 16.99
C CYS A 394 -5.03 4.07 17.08
N ILE A 395 -5.52 2.92 16.61
CA ILE A 395 -6.97 2.60 16.61
C ILE A 395 -7.44 1.84 17.85
N CYS A 396 -6.57 1.07 18.49
CA CYS A 396 -6.90 0.26 19.65
C CYS A 396 -6.71 1.05 20.96
N PRO A 397 -7.25 0.53 22.09
CA PRO A 397 -7.10 1.15 23.41
C PRO A 397 -5.64 1.36 23.84
N GLU A 398 -4.66 0.73 23.21
CA GLU A 398 -3.21 0.92 23.39
C GLU A 398 -2.75 2.38 23.36
N ARG A 399 -3.42 3.22 22.57
CA ARG A 399 -3.15 4.66 22.53
C ARG A 399 -3.46 5.40 23.84
N ALA A 400 -4.40 4.86 24.63
CA ALA A 400 -4.70 5.40 25.94
C ALA A 400 -3.47 5.16 26.84
N SER A 401 -3.00 6.21 27.51
CA SER A 401 -1.81 6.24 28.38
C SER A 401 -1.56 4.90 29.11
N PRO A 402 -0.30 4.47 29.35
CA PRO A 402 0.00 3.27 30.15
C PRO A 402 -0.83 3.17 31.43
N SER A 403 -1.14 4.31 32.07
CA SER A 403 -2.00 4.40 33.25
C SER A 403 -3.49 4.13 32.98
N ALA A 404 -4.01 4.49 31.81
CA ALA A 404 -5.42 4.34 31.43
C ALA A 404 -5.83 2.86 31.23
N LEU A 405 -4.86 1.97 30.96
CA LEU A 405 -5.05 0.51 30.90
C LEU A 405 -4.20 -0.26 31.93
N GLY A 406 -3.62 0.46 32.91
CA GLY A 406 -2.81 -0.10 33.99
C GLY A 406 -1.60 -0.92 33.54
N ARG A 407 -1.04 -0.65 32.36
CA ARG A 407 0.06 -1.42 31.75
C ARG A 407 1.39 -1.06 32.40
N SER A 408 2.04 -2.06 33.01
CA SER A 408 3.38 -1.92 33.61
C SER A 408 4.47 -1.87 32.53
N ARG A 409 5.65 -1.37 32.90
CA ARG A 409 6.85 -1.41 32.04
C ARG A 409 7.19 -2.81 31.53
N ALA A 410 6.97 -3.84 32.35
CA ALA A 410 7.23 -5.23 31.99
C ALA A 410 6.29 -5.72 30.88
N LEU A 411 5.01 -5.33 30.91
CA LEU A 411 4.06 -5.64 29.84
C LEU A 411 4.48 -4.99 28.53
N GLY A 412 4.95 -3.74 28.55
CA GLY A 412 5.41 -3.08 27.33
C GLY A 412 6.63 -3.76 26.68
N VAL A 413 7.57 -4.26 27.48
CA VAL A 413 8.70 -5.07 26.97
C VAL A 413 8.20 -6.36 26.31
N ALA A 414 7.22 -7.03 26.93
CA ALA A 414 6.66 -8.26 26.38
C ALA A 414 5.94 -8.01 25.05
N HIS A 415 5.24 -6.88 24.91
CA HIS A 415 4.54 -6.51 23.69
C HIS A 415 5.51 -6.14 22.56
N ASP A 416 6.58 -5.37 22.84
CA ASP A 416 7.65 -5.11 21.87
C ASP A 416 8.23 -6.43 21.32
N GLN A 417 8.52 -7.38 22.21
CA GLN A 417 9.05 -8.69 21.85
C GLN A 417 8.04 -9.52 21.06
N GLY A 418 6.78 -9.53 21.48
CA GLY A 418 5.70 -10.29 20.83
C GLY A 418 5.41 -9.76 19.43
N ASP A 419 5.33 -8.44 19.25
CA ASP A 419 5.15 -7.82 17.93
C ASP A 419 6.35 -8.10 17.03
N ALA A 420 7.58 -7.99 17.54
CA ALA A 420 8.79 -8.34 16.78
C ALA A 420 8.81 -9.82 16.36
N ASN A 421 8.44 -10.73 17.25
CA ASN A 421 8.35 -12.16 16.94
C ASN A 421 7.29 -12.44 15.87
N ALA A 422 6.10 -11.85 15.99
CA ALA A 422 5.02 -12.03 15.04
C ALA A 422 5.38 -11.49 13.65
N LEU A 423 5.99 -10.31 13.58
CA LEU A 423 6.54 -9.75 12.34
C LEU A 423 7.50 -10.75 11.66
N ILE A 424 8.46 -11.30 12.42
CA ILE A 424 9.46 -12.24 11.91
C ILE A 424 8.79 -13.54 11.44
N GLU A 425 7.92 -14.11 12.27
CA GLU A 425 7.20 -15.36 11.99
C GLU A 425 6.31 -15.25 10.75
N TRP A 426 5.58 -14.13 10.62
CA TRP A 426 4.72 -13.86 9.48
C TRP A 426 5.49 -13.38 8.25
N GLY A 427 6.81 -13.23 8.31
CA GLY A 427 7.62 -13.00 7.12
C GLY A 427 7.77 -11.54 6.69
N PHE A 428 7.42 -10.55 7.51
CA PHE A 428 7.59 -9.13 7.14
C PHE A 428 9.06 -8.69 7.05
N ASP A 429 9.33 -7.64 6.26
CA ASP A 429 10.67 -7.13 5.91
C ASP A 429 10.92 -5.70 6.39
N SER A 430 9.87 -5.00 6.82
CA SER A 430 9.97 -3.68 7.42
C SER A 430 8.93 -3.50 8.52
N VAL A 431 9.12 -2.50 9.39
CA VAL A 431 8.13 -2.10 10.38
C VAL A 431 8.09 -0.60 10.58
N LYS A 432 6.88 -0.05 10.63
CA LYS A 432 6.57 1.27 11.19
C LYS A 432 6.17 1.10 12.64
N VAL A 433 6.91 1.74 13.54
CA VAL A 433 6.55 1.86 14.95
C VAL A 433 5.97 3.25 15.18
N ASP A 434 4.66 3.32 15.37
CA ASP A 434 3.95 4.59 15.60
C ASP A 434 4.22 5.16 17.00
N ALA A 435 3.69 6.35 17.30
CA ALA A 435 3.83 7.00 18.62
C ALA A 435 2.53 7.11 19.43
N CYS A 436 1.45 6.48 18.96
CA CYS A 436 0.18 6.45 19.67
C CYS A 436 0.26 5.62 20.95
N GLY A 437 0.67 4.35 20.84
CA GLY A 437 0.84 3.49 21.99
C GLY A 437 2.15 3.74 22.76
N PRO A 438 2.41 2.97 23.84
CA PRO A 438 3.50 3.23 24.76
C PRO A 438 4.87 2.64 24.34
N TYR A 439 4.95 1.98 23.19
CA TYR A 439 6.11 1.18 22.73
C TYR A 439 7.14 2.00 21.96
N LEU A 440 7.72 3.03 22.61
CA LEU A 440 8.50 4.07 21.91
C LEU A 440 10.03 3.87 21.92
N ASN A 441 10.54 2.75 22.45
CA ASN A 441 11.99 2.55 22.58
C ASN A 441 12.57 1.99 21.27
N MET A 442 13.05 2.88 20.39
CA MET A 442 13.55 2.50 19.08
C MET A 442 14.86 1.70 19.13
N SER A 443 15.69 1.90 20.16
CA SER A 443 16.91 1.10 20.36
C SER A 443 16.56 -0.36 20.65
N ARG A 444 15.56 -0.62 21.49
CA ARG A 444 15.07 -1.98 21.75
C ARG A 444 14.52 -2.62 20.47
N TRP A 445 13.67 -1.91 19.73
CA TRP A 445 13.19 -2.40 18.44
C TRP A 445 14.35 -2.75 17.50
N SER A 446 15.35 -1.89 17.41
CA SER A 446 16.55 -2.17 16.62
C SER A 446 17.27 -3.44 17.07
N GLU A 447 17.48 -3.63 18.38
CA GLU A 447 18.11 -4.83 18.95
C GLU A 447 17.31 -6.11 18.70
N LEU A 448 15.99 -6.07 18.90
CA LEU A 448 15.08 -7.19 18.65
C LEU A 448 15.11 -7.63 17.19
N LEU A 449 15.04 -6.67 16.26
CA LEU A 449 15.06 -6.94 14.83
C LEU A 449 16.44 -7.44 14.37
N GLN A 450 17.53 -6.86 14.85
CA GLN A 450 18.89 -7.35 14.56
C GLN A 450 19.11 -8.77 15.10
N GLY A 451 18.59 -9.08 16.29
CA GLY A 451 18.68 -10.40 16.92
C GLY A 451 18.02 -11.52 16.10
N SER A 452 17.09 -11.18 15.20
CA SER A 452 16.47 -12.14 14.28
C SER A 452 17.43 -12.68 13.20
N GLY A 453 18.53 -11.99 12.94
CA GLY A 453 19.43 -12.27 11.81
C GLY A 453 18.87 -11.91 10.44
N ARG A 454 17.66 -11.34 10.36
CA ARG A 454 17.03 -10.86 9.12
C ARG A 454 17.23 -9.35 8.95
N PRO A 455 17.49 -8.87 7.72
CA PRO A 455 17.58 -7.44 7.45
C PRO A 455 16.17 -6.82 7.42
N ILE A 456 15.71 -6.27 8.55
CA ILE A 456 14.39 -5.65 8.68
C ILE A 456 14.51 -4.12 8.76
N LEU A 457 13.85 -3.41 7.84
CA LEU A 457 13.79 -1.94 7.87
C LEU A 457 12.94 -1.45 9.05
N LEU A 458 13.37 -0.36 9.68
CA LEU A 458 12.75 0.20 10.87
C LEU A 458 12.45 1.67 10.63
N GLU A 459 11.18 2.03 10.70
CA GLU A 459 10.69 3.40 10.68
C GLU A 459 10.31 3.86 12.08
N ASN A 460 10.84 5.01 12.49
CA ASN A 460 10.40 5.71 13.68
C ASN A 460 9.29 6.72 13.34
N CYS A 461 8.05 6.47 13.75
CA CYS A 461 6.93 7.37 13.55
C CYS A 461 6.63 8.20 14.81
N HIS A 462 7.59 9.07 15.17
CA HIS A 462 7.52 9.97 16.34
C HIS A 462 6.86 11.34 16.05
N TRP A 463 6.22 11.49 14.89
CA TRP A 463 5.49 12.69 14.46
C TRP A 463 6.29 14.01 14.47
N GLY A 464 7.62 13.95 14.35
CA GLY A 464 8.46 15.14 14.46
C GLY A 464 8.72 15.64 15.89
N LEU A 465 8.27 14.92 16.91
CA LEU A 465 8.53 15.26 18.32
C LEU A 465 9.93 14.79 18.73
N CYS A 466 10.93 15.67 18.60
CA CYS A 466 12.32 15.39 18.96
C CYS A 466 12.69 15.73 20.40
N GLU A 467 12.07 16.77 20.97
CA GLU A 467 12.44 17.27 22.29
C GLU A 467 11.79 16.42 23.39
N SER A 468 12.61 15.98 24.34
CA SER A 468 12.17 15.47 25.62
C SER A 468 11.25 16.42 26.40
N ALA A 469 11.21 17.71 26.02
CA ALA A 469 10.48 18.78 26.70
C ALA A 469 8.96 18.83 26.44
N GLY A 470 8.42 18.07 25.48
CA GLY A 470 6.96 17.96 25.25
C GLY A 470 6.35 16.61 25.64
N LEU A 471 7.21 15.64 25.94
CA LEU A 471 6.86 14.25 26.23
C LEU A 471 7.29 13.87 27.65
N GLY A 472 7.32 14.84 28.58
CA GLY A 472 7.97 14.78 29.90
C GLY A 472 7.65 13.58 30.82
N GLU A 473 6.64 12.76 30.50
CA GLU A 473 6.42 11.43 31.10
C GLU A 473 6.60 10.24 30.14
N ARG A 474 6.45 10.43 28.82
CA ARG A 474 6.58 9.38 27.78
C ARG A 474 8.05 9.02 27.45
N VAL A 475 9.02 9.91 27.71
CA VAL A 475 10.47 9.68 27.49
C VAL A 475 11.13 8.88 28.62
N ALA A 476 10.45 8.66 29.75
CA ALA A 476 10.98 7.86 30.86
C ALA A 476 11.21 6.36 30.51
N ASN A 477 10.74 5.90 29.35
CA ASN A 477 10.75 4.48 28.94
C ASN A 477 11.79 4.09 27.86
N GLY A 478 12.64 5.01 27.39
CA GLY A 478 13.70 4.75 26.41
C GLY A 478 13.63 5.63 25.16
N ASN A 479 14.66 5.57 24.32
CA ASN A 479 14.94 6.54 23.25
C ASN A 479 13.85 6.51 22.15
N SER A 480 12.87 7.41 22.24
CA SER A 480 11.91 7.76 21.18
C SER A 480 12.48 8.78 20.18
N GLY A 481 13.77 9.08 20.30
CA GLY A 481 14.40 10.30 19.80
C GLY A 481 14.50 10.41 18.29
N CYS A 482 14.74 11.63 17.87
CA CYS A 482 15.20 11.97 16.53
C CYS A 482 16.68 11.54 16.36
N PRO A 483 17.20 11.52 15.12
CA PRO A 483 18.63 11.34 14.94
C PRO A 483 19.41 12.44 15.65
N GLU A 484 20.50 12.06 16.29
CA GLU A 484 21.37 12.97 17.04
C GLU A 484 22.82 12.85 16.58
N ARG A 485 23.56 13.95 16.58
CA ARG A 485 24.99 13.90 16.28
C ARG A 485 25.77 13.59 17.54
N ARG A 486 26.55 12.51 17.52
CA ARG A 486 27.45 12.12 18.60
C ARG A 486 28.69 13.05 18.63
N PRO A 487 29.40 13.13 19.78
CA PRO A 487 30.63 13.92 19.89
C PRO A 487 31.73 13.54 18.89
N ASP A 488 31.73 12.31 18.39
CA ASP A 488 32.67 11.82 17.36
C ASP A 488 32.27 12.23 15.92
N GLY A 489 31.17 12.97 15.76
CA GLY A 489 30.64 13.43 14.48
C GLY A 489 29.70 12.45 13.79
N SER A 490 29.61 11.20 14.26
CA SER A 490 28.64 10.22 13.73
C SER A 490 27.20 10.60 14.08
N VAL A 491 26.24 10.13 13.28
CA VAL A 491 24.81 10.29 13.60
C VAL A 491 24.31 9.02 14.26
N ASP A 492 23.75 9.15 15.46
CA ASP A 492 22.97 8.11 16.12
C ASP A 492 21.59 8.04 15.48
N CYS A 493 21.26 6.89 14.91
CA CYS A 493 19.98 6.63 14.25
C CYS A 493 19.70 5.13 14.36
N PRO A 494 19.02 4.66 15.43
CA PRO A 494 18.74 3.24 15.62
C PRO A 494 17.69 2.69 14.63
N PHE A 495 17.06 3.57 13.88
CA PHE A 495 16.10 3.33 12.80
C PHE A 495 16.70 3.74 11.46
N HIS A 496 16.03 3.37 10.36
CA HIS A 496 16.53 3.59 9.00
C HIS A 496 15.95 4.86 8.35
N TYR A 497 14.77 5.27 8.81
CA TYR A 497 14.12 6.52 8.43
C TYR A 497 13.09 6.91 9.51
N PHE A 498 12.72 8.19 9.55
CA PHE A 498 11.95 8.74 10.66
C PHE A 498 11.01 9.87 10.24
N ARG A 499 9.83 9.90 10.87
CA ARG A 499 8.79 10.89 10.62
C ARG A 499 9.20 12.27 11.12
N THR A 500 9.32 13.24 10.22
CA THR A 500 9.73 14.61 10.60
C THR A 500 8.58 15.50 11.06
N SER A 501 7.34 15.09 10.78
CA SER A 501 6.07 15.80 11.06
C SER A 501 5.00 14.85 11.54
N GLY A 502 3.90 15.42 12.06
CA GLY A 502 2.60 14.73 12.13
C GLY A 502 2.09 14.33 10.75
N ASP A 503 0.92 13.70 10.72
CA ASP A 503 0.40 13.09 9.50
C ASP A 503 0.19 14.11 8.40
N ILE A 504 0.58 13.72 7.19
CA ILE A 504 0.27 14.45 5.98
C ILE A 504 -1.24 14.33 5.69
N ASP A 505 -1.76 15.31 4.97
CA ASP A 505 -3.15 15.33 4.53
C ASP A 505 -3.22 15.79 3.08
N GLY A 506 -4.32 15.43 2.41
CA GLY A 506 -4.62 15.77 1.02
C GLY A 506 -4.96 17.24 0.78
N SER A 507 -4.89 18.13 1.79
CA SER A 507 -5.16 19.55 1.55
C SER A 507 -4.07 20.16 0.67
N ARG A 508 -4.44 21.18 -0.12
CA ARG A 508 -3.56 21.87 -1.07
C ARG A 508 -2.15 22.14 -0.54
N TYR A 509 -2.04 22.56 0.72
CA TYR A 509 -0.78 22.95 1.36
C TYR A 509 -0.36 22.02 2.51
N GLY A 510 -1.07 20.91 2.74
CA GLY A 510 -0.74 19.93 3.79
C GLY A 510 0.68 19.40 3.64
N TRP A 511 1.04 18.97 2.43
CA TRP A 511 2.37 18.46 2.13
C TRP A 511 3.49 19.50 2.26
N LEU A 512 3.22 20.80 2.04
CA LEU A 512 4.21 21.87 2.25
C LEU A 512 4.55 22.03 3.74
N ARG A 513 3.56 21.89 4.63
CA ARG A 513 3.80 21.92 6.08
C ARG A 513 4.74 20.81 6.49
N ASN A 514 4.52 19.63 5.93
CA ASN A 514 5.36 18.46 6.18
C ASN A 514 6.76 18.68 5.60
N LEU A 515 6.87 19.20 4.39
CA LEU A 515 8.14 19.55 3.76
C LEU A 515 9.01 20.46 4.66
N GLU A 516 8.41 21.49 5.26
CA GLU A 516 9.11 22.42 6.16
C GLU A 516 9.67 21.73 7.40
N SER A 517 8.98 20.73 7.94
CA SER A 517 9.44 19.98 9.12
C SER A 517 10.77 19.24 8.88
N ALA A 518 11.09 18.92 7.63
CA ALA A 518 12.30 18.21 7.25
C ALA A 518 13.55 19.09 7.31
N VAL A 519 13.39 20.42 7.13
CA VAL A 519 14.49 21.37 6.90
C VAL A 519 15.56 21.29 8.01
N ARG A 520 15.15 21.13 9.27
CA ARG A 520 16.08 21.07 10.42
C ARG A 520 17.03 19.85 10.38
N PHE A 521 16.64 18.78 9.70
CA PHE A 521 17.46 17.57 9.56
C PHE A 521 18.34 17.59 8.30
N LEU A 522 18.12 18.57 7.44
CA LEU A 522 18.69 18.70 6.09
C LEU A 522 19.60 19.93 5.99
N SER A 523 20.24 20.32 7.09
CA SER A 523 21.19 21.44 7.08
C SER A 523 22.29 21.17 6.06
N ARG A 524 22.75 22.22 5.36
CA ARG A 524 23.75 22.12 4.29
C ARG A 524 25.08 21.52 4.75
N ASP A 525 25.53 21.92 5.94
CA ASP A 525 26.89 21.64 6.40
C ASP A 525 26.97 20.40 7.29
N ALA A 526 25.90 20.06 8.00
CA ALA A 526 25.88 18.96 8.95
C ALA A 526 24.50 18.27 9.01
N PRO A 527 24.01 17.68 7.90
CA PRO A 527 22.70 17.04 7.88
C PRO A 527 22.67 15.86 8.85
N LEU A 528 21.54 15.70 9.54
CA LEU A 528 21.26 14.53 10.38
C LEU A 528 20.64 13.40 9.57
N ALA A 529 19.95 13.74 8.47
CA ALA A 529 19.50 12.76 7.50
C ALA A 529 20.63 12.38 6.51
N GLY A 530 20.65 11.14 6.06
CA GLY A 530 21.65 10.61 5.14
C GLY A 530 21.49 9.11 4.93
N ARG A 531 22.52 8.48 4.35
CA ARG A 531 22.51 7.03 4.12
C ARG A 531 22.24 6.27 5.41
N GLY A 532 21.23 5.38 5.38
CA GLY A 532 20.81 4.60 6.54
C GLY A 532 19.98 5.38 7.57
N CYS A 533 19.66 6.66 7.36
CA CYS A 533 18.87 7.47 8.28
C CYS A 533 18.15 8.60 7.52
N TRP A 534 16.99 8.32 6.91
CA TRP A 534 16.32 9.30 6.05
C TRP A 534 15.22 10.08 6.77
N ALA A 535 15.21 11.40 6.57
CA ALA A 535 14.09 12.25 6.96
C ALA A 535 12.88 11.91 6.10
N PHE A 536 11.75 11.61 6.73
CA PHE A 536 10.52 11.19 6.06
C PHE A 536 9.36 12.10 6.49
N PRO A 537 8.97 13.11 5.68
CA PRO A 537 7.84 13.98 6.01
C PRO A 537 6.47 13.36 5.74
N ASP A 538 6.37 12.04 5.91
CA ASP A 538 5.23 11.18 5.62
C ASP A 538 5.02 10.83 4.13
N MET A 539 4.01 10.00 3.87
CA MET A 539 3.67 9.43 2.55
C MET A 539 3.34 10.48 1.49
N LEU A 540 3.36 10.07 0.22
CA LEU A 540 2.95 10.89 -0.91
C LEU A 540 1.42 10.91 -1.04
N GLU A 541 0.85 12.11 -1.14
CA GLU A 541 -0.59 12.36 -1.39
C GLU A 541 -0.90 12.53 -2.87
N VAL A 542 0.03 12.14 -3.73
CA VAL A 542 -0.21 12.01 -5.16
C VAL A 542 -1.43 11.10 -5.36
N GLY A 543 -2.44 11.55 -6.09
CA GLY A 543 -3.70 10.85 -6.34
C GLY A 543 -4.72 10.91 -5.20
N ASN A 544 -4.42 11.60 -4.09
CA ASN A 544 -5.25 11.68 -2.88
C ASN A 544 -5.60 13.13 -2.47
N MET A 545 -5.29 14.14 -3.28
CA MET A 545 -5.56 15.54 -2.91
C MET A 545 -7.08 15.79 -2.77
N ASP A 546 -7.47 16.50 -1.73
CA ASP A 546 -8.87 16.82 -1.39
C ASP A 546 -9.52 17.74 -2.43
N GLU A 547 -8.71 18.65 -2.98
CA GLU A 547 -9.12 19.57 -4.04
C GLU A 547 -8.53 19.14 -5.38
N PRO A 548 -9.28 19.30 -6.49
CA PRO A 548 -8.75 19.06 -7.82
C PRO A 548 -7.72 20.14 -8.17
N GLU A 549 -6.47 19.88 -7.82
CA GLU A 549 -5.34 20.69 -8.21
C GLU A 549 -4.79 20.25 -9.59
N PRO A 550 -4.04 21.12 -10.29
CA PRO A 550 -3.30 20.70 -11.46
C PRO A 550 -2.36 19.54 -11.11
N TRP A 551 -2.19 18.57 -12.01
CA TRP A 551 -1.23 17.47 -11.81
C TRP A 551 0.21 17.97 -11.66
N GLU A 552 0.51 19.16 -12.16
CA GLU A 552 1.77 19.87 -11.90
C GLU A 552 2.02 20.14 -10.42
N TRP A 553 0.97 20.30 -9.61
CA TRP A 553 1.07 20.49 -8.16
C TRP A 553 1.41 19.18 -7.45
N GLU A 554 0.79 18.08 -7.85
CA GLU A 554 1.16 16.75 -7.34
C GLU A 554 2.56 16.32 -7.80
N GLN A 555 2.95 16.67 -9.03
CA GLN A 555 4.32 16.53 -9.51
C GLN A 555 5.30 17.36 -8.66
N ALA A 556 4.89 18.55 -8.20
CA ALA A 556 5.70 19.37 -7.30
C ALA A 556 5.86 18.72 -5.91
N HIS A 557 4.79 18.14 -5.34
CA HIS A 557 4.87 17.33 -4.12
C HIS A 557 5.88 16.19 -4.29
N PHE A 558 5.73 15.38 -5.35
CA PHE A 558 6.64 14.28 -5.65
C PHE A 558 8.10 14.76 -5.80
N GLY A 559 8.32 15.87 -6.53
CA GLY A 559 9.62 16.51 -6.71
C GLY A 559 10.29 16.95 -5.42
N ALA A 560 9.49 17.46 -4.47
CA ALA A 560 9.99 17.91 -3.19
C ALA A 560 10.52 16.74 -2.34
N TRP A 561 9.87 15.57 -2.40
CA TRP A 561 10.37 14.34 -1.78
C TRP A 561 11.62 13.80 -2.48
N LEU A 562 11.69 13.88 -3.82
CA LEU A 562 12.85 13.46 -4.59
C LEU A 562 14.11 14.24 -4.22
N ILE A 563 14.03 15.58 -4.19
CA ILE A 563 15.20 16.45 -4.02
C ILE A 563 15.81 16.35 -2.63
N MET A 564 15.02 16.03 -1.60
CA MET A 564 15.50 15.88 -0.23
C MET A 564 15.90 14.45 0.14
N SER A 565 15.81 13.50 -0.79
CA SER A 565 16.02 12.07 -0.53
C SER A 565 15.08 11.52 0.56
N SER A 566 13.81 11.94 0.54
CA SER A 566 12.80 11.35 1.40
C SER A 566 12.44 9.93 0.87
N PRO A 567 12.06 8.98 1.74
CA PRO A 567 11.40 7.76 1.28
C PRO A 567 10.22 8.07 0.36
N LEU A 568 10.10 7.35 -0.77
CA LEU A 568 9.03 7.54 -1.76
C LEU A 568 7.93 6.49 -1.53
N VAL A 569 7.03 6.78 -0.61
CA VAL A 569 5.92 5.89 -0.24
C VAL A 569 4.62 6.42 -0.85
N LEU A 570 4.10 5.75 -1.87
CA LEU A 570 2.82 6.09 -2.50
C LEU A 570 1.65 5.80 -1.54
N GLY A 571 0.65 6.69 -1.47
CA GLY A 571 -0.49 6.54 -0.57
C GLY A 571 -1.85 6.33 -1.25
N PHE A 572 -1.96 6.44 -2.58
CA PHE A 572 -3.24 6.33 -3.30
C PHE A 572 -3.58 4.90 -3.71
N ASP A 573 -4.85 4.64 -4.04
CA ASP A 573 -5.30 3.31 -4.44
C ASP A 573 -4.76 2.91 -5.82
N LEU A 574 -3.68 2.12 -5.84
CA LEU A 574 -3.03 1.64 -7.07
C LEU A 574 -3.92 0.72 -7.92
N ARG A 575 -5.05 0.25 -7.39
CA ARG A 575 -6.03 -0.54 -8.13
C ARG A 575 -6.89 0.33 -9.04
N ASN A 576 -6.89 1.65 -8.83
CA ASN A 576 -7.54 2.63 -9.70
C ASN A 576 -6.62 3.02 -10.85
N ASP A 577 -6.82 2.40 -12.02
CA ASP A 577 -6.00 2.65 -13.21
C ASP A 577 -6.05 4.11 -13.70
N SER A 578 -7.13 4.84 -13.44
CA SER A 578 -7.24 6.26 -13.82
C SER A 578 -6.29 7.13 -12.99
N LEU A 579 -6.24 6.92 -11.67
CA LEU A 579 -5.30 7.62 -10.79
C LEU A 579 -3.85 7.27 -11.14
N VAL A 580 -3.57 5.98 -11.35
CA VAL A 580 -2.23 5.53 -11.73
C VAL A 580 -1.81 6.16 -13.06
N SER A 581 -2.69 6.16 -14.07
CA SER A 581 -2.39 6.73 -15.39
C SER A 581 -2.10 8.22 -15.35
N ALA A 582 -2.80 8.95 -14.48
CA ALA A 582 -2.63 10.39 -14.34
C ALA A 582 -1.34 10.76 -13.57
N ALA A 583 -0.94 9.95 -12.59
CA ALA A 583 0.33 10.11 -11.87
C ALA A 583 1.56 9.57 -12.64
N TRP A 584 1.35 8.60 -13.54
CA TRP A 584 2.40 7.88 -14.29
C TRP A 584 3.48 8.78 -14.93
N PRO A 585 3.14 9.94 -15.55
CA PRO A 585 4.13 10.81 -16.20
C PRO A 585 5.28 11.29 -15.31
N PHE A 586 5.11 11.29 -13.99
CA PHE A 586 6.16 11.70 -13.06
C PHE A 586 6.58 10.62 -12.08
N ILE A 587 5.69 9.73 -11.62
CA ILE A 587 6.09 8.62 -10.73
C ILE A 587 6.94 7.56 -11.44
N ALA A 588 6.79 7.43 -12.77
CA ALA A 588 7.60 6.51 -13.60
C ALA A 588 8.81 7.17 -14.28
N ASN A 589 9.10 8.44 -13.95
CA ASN A 589 10.21 9.16 -14.56
C ASN A 589 11.55 8.74 -13.93
N THR A 590 12.26 7.84 -14.61
CA THR A 590 13.53 7.26 -14.14
C THR A 590 14.64 8.30 -13.93
N GLU A 591 14.66 9.39 -14.70
CA GLU A 591 15.64 10.47 -14.49
C GLU A 591 15.35 11.28 -13.22
N ALA A 592 14.07 11.51 -12.92
CA ALA A 592 13.64 12.16 -11.68
C ALA A 592 13.86 11.23 -10.48
N LEU A 593 13.49 9.95 -10.57
CA LEU A 593 13.75 8.94 -9.54
C LEU A 593 15.25 8.83 -9.21
N ALA A 594 16.12 8.92 -10.22
CA ALA A 594 17.56 8.91 -10.04
C ALA A 594 18.06 10.08 -9.18
N VAL A 595 17.34 11.20 -9.09
CA VAL A 595 17.65 12.28 -8.14
C VAL A 595 17.57 11.73 -6.72
N SER A 596 16.49 11.07 -6.32
CA SER A 596 16.35 10.47 -4.99
C SER A 596 17.33 9.30 -4.77
N GLN A 597 17.42 8.41 -5.75
CA GLN A 597 18.19 7.15 -5.68
C GLN A 597 19.70 7.31 -5.99
N SER A 598 20.21 8.54 -6.01
CA SER A 598 21.65 8.84 -6.05
C SER A 598 22.10 9.52 -4.77
N TYR A 599 23.31 9.25 -4.31
CA TYR A 599 23.88 9.93 -3.14
C TYR A 599 25.32 10.34 -3.38
N ALA A 600 25.59 11.64 -3.30
CA ALA A 600 26.92 12.23 -3.42
C ALA A 600 27.26 13.04 -2.16
N GLY A 601 27.16 12.37 -1.00
CA GLY A 601 27.57 12.93 0.31
C GLY A 601 26.52 13.80 1.00
N HIS A 602 25.35 14.03 0.41
CA HIS A 602 24.32 14.87 1.01
C HIS A 602 22.89 14.45 0.55
N PRO A 603 21.88 14.44 1.43
CA PRO A 603 20.49 14.09 1.08
C PRO A 603 19.79 15.16 0.22
N GLY A 604 20.18 16.42 0.39
CA GLY A 604 19.59 17.59 -0.26
C GLY A 604 19.29 18.64 0.82
N TRP A 605 19.29 19.91 0.46
CA TRP A 605 18.97 20.99 1.42
C TRP A 605 18.15 22.08 0.75
N ARG A 606 17.44 22.85 1.56
CA ARG A 606 16.76 24.07 1.11
C ARG A 606 17.80 25.18 0.93
N PHE A 607 18.07 25.55 -0.31
CA PHE A 607 19.05 26.57 -0.67
C PHE A 607 18.52 27.98 -0.43
N ALA A 608 17.27 28.25 -0.78
CA ALA A 608 16.61 29.53 -0.56
C ALA A 608 15.10 29.34 -0.43
N ALA A 609 14.43 30.25 0.28
CA ALA A 609 12.98 30.31 0.35
C ALA A 609 12.54 31.76 0.57
N TRP A 610 11.47 32.18 -0.10
CA TRP A 610 10.90 33.52 0.05
C TRP A 610 9.41 33.54 -0.35
N THR A 611 8.70 34.57 0.10
CA THR A 611 7.35 34.91 -0.38
C THR A 611 7.40 36.21 -1.18
N PRO A 612 7.06 36.19 -2.48
CA PRO A 612 7.06 37.39 -3.32
C PRO A 612 6.08 38.48 -2.83
N ALA A 613 6.46 39.75 -3.04
CA ALA A 613 5.61 40.88 -2.68
C ALA A 613 4.28 40.85 -3.47
N GLY A 614 3.16 41.00 -2.77
CA GLY A 614 1.81 40.92 -3.37
C GLY A 614 1.19 39.51 -3.34
N SER A 615 1.97 38.47 -3.03
CA SER A 615 1.41 37.16 -2.72
C SER A 615 0.84 37.14 -1.31
N ARG A 616 -0.31 36.47 -1.12
CA ARG A 616 -0.89 36.31 0.22
C ARG A 616 -0.09 35.22 0.97
N PRO A 617 0.42 35.50 2.17
CA PRO A 617 0.97 34.46 3.02
C PRO A 617 -0.09 33.36 3.24
N ILE A 618 0.31 32.10 3.25
CA ILE A 618 -0.57 31.03 3.70
C ILE A 618 -0.60 31.13 5.23
N ASP A 619 -1.71 31.63 5.76
CA ASP A 619 -1.92 31.72 7.20
C ASP A 619 -1.86 30.31 7.80
N TYR A 620 -0.77 30.06 8.53
CA TYR A 620 -0.55 28.84 9.26
C TYR A 620 -1.22 28.97 10.62
N VAL A 621 -2.39 28.38 10.85
CA VAL A 621 -2.84 28.06 12.21
C VAL A 621 -3.85 26.90 12.23
N PRO A 622 -3.46 25.64 12.54
CA PRO A 622 -4.33 24.82 13.40
C PRO A 622 -4.44 25.56 14.74
N ARG A 623 -5.65 25.90 15.20
CA ARG A 623 -5.84 26.68 16.45
C ARG A 623 -4.94 26.09 17.56
N PRO A 624 -3.92 26.82 18.05
CA PRO A 624 -3.15 26.38 19.19
C PRO A 624 -4.09 26.51 20.37
N LEU A 625 -4.35 25.42 21.06
CA LEU A 625 -4.94 25.49 22.39
C LEU A 625 -3.85 25.98 23.34
N ASP A 626 -4.21 26.79 24.34
CA ASP A 626 -3.30 27.33 25.36
C ASP A 626 -2.48 26.25 26.11
N SER A 627 -2.82 24.97 25.91
CA SER A 627 -2.18 23.79 26.48
C SER A 627 -1.01 23.21 25.68
N GLY A 628 -0.61 23.79 24.53
CA GLY A 628 0.44 23.23 23.67
C GLY A 628 -0.05 22.14 22.71
N TRP A 629 -1.36 22.10 22.45
CA TRP A 629 -2.02 21.13 21.57
C TRP A 629 -2.63 21.83 20.35
N CYS A 630 -2.53 21.20 19.19
CA CYS A 630 -3.13 21.62 17.92
C CYS A 630 -4.41 20.79 17.71
N GLN A 631 -5.47 21.46 17.24
CA GLN A 631 -6.76 20.83 16.99
C GLN A 631 -7.11 20.86 15.50
N TYR A 632 -7.39 19.69 14.92
CA TYR A 632 -8.01 19.53 13.61
C TYR A 632 -9.26 18.65 13.77
N GLY A 633 -10.44 19.22 13.57
CA GLY A 633 -11.71 18.54 13.93
C GLY A 633 -11.82 18.26 15.44
N GLU A 634 -12.24 17.05 15.81
CA GLU A 634 -12.34 16.61 17.22
C GLU A 634 -11.01 16.10 17.80
N HIS A 635 -9.99 15.88 16.96
CA HIS A 635 -8.72 15.30 17.38
C HIS A 635 -7.75 16.39 17.88
N ARG A 636 -7.14 16.13 19.04
CA ARG A 636 -6.11 16.97 19.66
C ARG A 636 -4.77 16.26 19.57
N TRP A 637 -3.76 16.95 19.06
CA TRP A 637 -2.38 16.46 18.94
C TRP A 637 -1.42 17.43 19.59
N PRO A 638 -0.27 17.00 20.15
CA PRO A 638 0.74 17.94 20.60
C PRO A 638 1.11 18.82 19.40
N CYS A 639 1.05 20.15 19.53
CA CYS A 639 1.48 20.99 18.42
C CYS A 639 2.94 20.64 18.12
N PRO A 640 3.31 20.36 16.86
CA PRO A 640 4.71 20.30 16.50
C PRO A 640 5.33 21.62 16.97
N VAL A 641 6.44 21.56 17.70
CA VAL A 641 7.18 22.72 18.21
C VAL A 641 7.58 23.69 17.07
N TYR A 642 7.43 23.26 15.81
CA TYR A 642 7.65 24.01 14.58
C TYR A 642 6.35 24.34 13.83
N THR A 643 5.27 24.62 14.56
CA THR A 643 4.29 25.61 14.10
C THR A 643 5.06 26.91 13.90
N ALA A 644 5.62 27.11 12.71
CA ALA A 644 6.39 28.30 12.41
C ALA A 644 5.51 29.50 12.78
N LYS A 645 6.01 30.37 13.67
CA LYS A 645 5.43 31.71 13.86
C LYS A 645 5.49 32.53 12.57
N GLU A 646 6.15 32.00 11.54
CA GLU A 646 6.31 32.61 10.23
C GLU A 646 5.47 31.89 9.18
N PRO A 647 4.87 32.65 8.24
CA PRO A 647 4.09 32.06 7.16
C PRO A 647 4.94 31.16 6.25
N LEU A 648 4.29 30.17 5.62
CA LEU A 648 4.92 29.30 4.64
C LEU A 648 5.51 30.14 3.49
N GLN A 649 6.77 29.85 3.16
CA GLN A 649 7.47 30.50 2.05
C GLN A 649 7.00 29.89 0.73
N LEU A 650 6.40 30.73 -0.13
CA LEU A 650 5.72 30.26 -1.34
C LEU A 650 6.68 29.80 -2.43
N VAL A 651 7.85 30.42 -2.54
CA VAL A 651 8.86 30.02 -3.53
C VAL A 651 10.04 29.42 -2.79
N GLN A 652 10.43 28.22 -3.18
CA GLN A 652 11.54 27.50 -2.57
C GLN A 652 12.50 26.97 -3.62
N VAL A 653 13.79 27.05 -3.33
CA VAL A 653 14.86 26.47 -4.13
C VAL A 653 15.57 25.46 -3.27
N TRP A 654 15.62 24.22 -3.75
CA TRP A 654 16.28 23.11 -3.11
C TRP A 654 17.41 22.60 -4.01
N ALA A 655 18.48 22.13 -3.39
CA ALA A 655 19.65 21.67 -4.10
C ALA A 655 20.12 20.32 -3.53
N LYS A 656 20.56 19.43 -4.41
CA LYS A 656 21.13 18.13 -4.05
C LYS A 656 22.38 17.84 -4.87
N PRO A 657 23.54 17.55 -4.25
CA PRO A 657 24.73 17.13 -4.97
C PRO A 657 24.49 15.78 -5.65
N MET A 658 24.95 15.67 -6.88
CA MET A 658 24.83 14.48 -7.71
C MET A 658 26.20 13.99 -8.14
N PRO A 659 26.37 12.69 -8.46
CA PRO A 659 27.66 12.15 -8.91
C PRO A 659 28.24 12.92 -10.10
N ALA A 660 29.57 12.90 -10.22
CA ALA A 660 30.35 13.63 -11.24
C ALA A 660 30.26 15.17 -11.13
N GLY A 661 30.14 15.70 -9.90
CA GLY A 661 30.10 17.14 -9.66
C GLY A 661 28.86 17.83 -10.22
N ARG A 662 27.80 17.06 -10.49
CA ARG A 662 26.51 17.58 -10.94
C ARG A 662 25.70 18.07 -9.75
N LEU A 663 24.68 18.88 -10.02
CA LEU A 663 23.74 19.37 -9.01
C LEU A 663 22.32 19.20 -9.52
N ALA A 664 21.46 18.52 -8.76
CA ALA A 664 20.03 18.59 -8.96
C ALA A 664 19.50 19.84 -8.26
N LEU A 665 18.62 20.58 -8.93
CA LEU A 665 17.98 21.79 -8.44
C LEU A 665 16.48 21.64 -8.59
N PHE A 666 15.74 21.86 -7.51
CA PHE A 666 14.29 21.87 -7.52
C PHE A 666 13.80 23.27 -7.16
N VAL A 667 13.00 23.87 -8.04
CA VAL A 667 12.41 25.19 -7.82
C VAL A 667 10.91 25.03 -7.72
N LEU A 668 10.37 25.28 -6.54
CA LEU A 668 8.96 25.18 -6.20
C LEU A 668 8.29 26.54 -6.26
N ASN A 669 7.10 26.61 -6.85
CA ASN A 669 6.19 27.73 -6.72
C ASN A 669 4.84 27.27 -6.16
N ALA A 670 4.60 27.56 -4.88
CA ALA A 670 3.37 27.30 -4.15
C ALA A 670 2.35 28.45 -4.21
N ASP A 671 2.64 29.55 -4.92
CA ASP A 671 1.67 30.61 -5.13
C ASP A 671 0.53 30.08 -6.01
N ALA A 672 -0.71 30.20 -5.52
CA ALA A 672 -1.92 29.75 -6.22
C ALA A 672 -2.35 30.66 -7.36
N HIS A 673 -1.80 31.87 -7.45
CA HIS A 673 -2.29 32.93 -8.32
C HIS A 673 -1.24 33.41 -9.34
N HIS A 674 0.05 33.37 -8.99
CA HIS A 674 1.09 33.98 -9.79
C HIS A 674 2.19 33.01 -10.19
N ALA A 675 2.70 33.18 -11.42
CA ALA A 675 3.98 32.61 -11.81
C ALA A 675 5.12 33.46 -11.23
N HIS A 676 6.22 32.81 -10.86
CA HIS A 676 7.38 33.48 -10.28
C HIS A 676 8.65 33.18 -11.05
N SER A 677 9.39 34.24 -11.37
CA SER A 677 10.71 34.14 -11.98
C SER A 677 11.81 34.09 -10.94
N TYR A 678 12.88 33.36 -11.25
CA TYR A 678 14.07 33.27 -10.42
C TYR A 678 15.34 33.50 -11.24
N ALA A 679 16.40 33.96 -10.57
CA ALA A 679 17.71 34.14 -11.18
C ALA A 679 18.82 33.86 -10.16
N LEU A 680 19.38 32.66 -10.21
CA LEU A 680 20.38 32.15 -9.27
C LEU A 680 21.78 32.28 -9.86
N ARG A 681 22.77 32.61 -9.03
CA ARG A 681 24.16 32.62 -9.49
C ARG A 681 24.78 31.24 -9.32
N LEU A 682 25.52 30.78 -10.33
CA LEU A 682 26.11 29.44 -10.34
C LEU A 682 27.21 29.27 -9.26
N ASP A 683 27.96 30.35 -8.97
CA ASP A 683 28.98 30.37 -7.90
C ASP A 683 28.37 30.07 -6.52
N GLN A 684 27.20 30.64 -6.22
CA GLN A 684 26.51 30.42 -4.95
C GLN A 684 26.00 28.98 -4.79
N LEU A 685 25.67 28.33 -5.92
CA LEU A 685 25.27 26.93 -5.98
C LEU A 685 26.48 25.97 -5.91
N GLY A 686 27.71 26.48 -5.83
CA GLY A 686 28.93 25.67 -5.87
C GLY A 686 29.22 25.08 -7.25
N MET A 687 28.66 25.65 -8.31
CA MET A 687 28.82 25.19 -9.69
C MET A 687 29.85 26.05 -10.45
N PRO A 688 30.53 25.49 -11.48
CA PRO A 688 31.36 26.28 -12.39
C PRO A 688 30.58 27.40 -13.07
N SER A 689 31.31 28.37 -13.63
CA SER A 689 30.71 29.52 -14.31
C SER A 689 29.89 29.16 -15.55
N ALA A 690 29.97 27.93 -16.05
CA ALA A 690 29.17 27.44 -17.17
C ALA A 690 28.77 25.98 -16.95
N VAL A 691 27.49 25.68 -17.18
CA VAL A 691 26.89 24.35 -16.98
C VAL A 691 25.91 24.03 -18.11
N ALA A 692 25.76 22.74 -18.44
CA ALA A 692 24.61 22.24 -19.20
C ALA A 692 23.41 22.07 -18.25
N VAL A 693 22.22 22.37 -18.73
CA VAL A 693 20.98 22.31 -17.94
C VAL A 693 19.99 21.37 -18.61
N ARG A 694 19.58 20.33 -17.90
CA ARG A 694 18.53 19.40 -18.32
C ARG A 694 17.28 19.58 -17.46
N ASP A 695 16.11 19.68 -18.09
CA ASP A 695 14.79 19.68 -17.45
C ASP A 695 14.31 18.25 -17.30
N LEU A 696 14.27 17.74 -16.07
CA LEU A 696 13.97 16.33 -15.79
C LEU A 696 12.47 16.04 -15.91
N TRP A 697 11.59 17.00 -15.63
CA TRP A 697 10.14 16.82 -15.84
C TRP A 697 9.79 16.72 -17.31
N ARG A 698 10.42 17.56 -18.15
CA ARG A 698 10.22 17.53 -19.60
C ARG A 698 11.15 16.58 -20.34
N ARG A 699 12.09 15.96 -19.64
CA ARG A 699 13.12 15.04 -20.17
C ARG A 699 13.88 15.60 -21.37
N ARG A 700 14.22 16.89 -21.32
CA ARG A 700 14.88 17.60 -22.43
C ARG A 700 15.97 18.54 -21.97
N GLU A 701 16.95 18.76 -22.84
CA GLU A 701 17.97 19.78 -22.62
C GLU A 701 17.36 21.18 -22.73
N ARG A 702 17.76 22.07 -21.81
CA ARG A 702 17.44 23.52 -21.85
C ARG A 702 18.59 24.35 -22.42
N GLY A 703 19.69 23.73 -22.80
CA GLY A 703 20.92 24.40 -23.23
C GLY A 703 21.88 24.68 -22.08
N GLY A 704 22.82 25.61 -22.29
CA GLY A 704 23.81 25.98 -21.28
C GLY A 704 23.40 27.23 -20.48
N ALA A 705 23.76 27.28 -19.20
CA ALA A 705 23.70 28.48 -18.36
C ALA A 705 25.12 28.99 -18.08
N SER A 706 25.32 30.31 -18.16
CA SER A 706 26.61 30.96 -17.91
C SER A 706 26.46 32.06 -16.86
N LYS A 707 27.24 31.96 -15.78
CA LYS A 707 27.24 32.79 -14.55
C LYS A 707 25.92 32.77 -13.76
N ARG A 708 24.77 32.79 -14.43
CA ARG A 708 23.43 32.77 -13.85
C ARG A 708 22.54 31.73 -14.52
N LEU A 709 21.69 31.10 -13.73
CA LEU A 709 20.57 30.27 -14.16
C LEU A 709 19.27 31.03 -13.86
N SER A 710 18.41 31.17 -14.86
CA SER A 710 17.11 31.82 -14.71
C SER A 710 15.98 30.95 -15.24
N GLY A 711 14.80 31.09 -14.66
CA GLY A 711 13.60 30.39 -15.07
C GLY A 711 12.35 31.11 -14.59
N ASN A 712 11.19 30.60 -15.02
CA ASN A 712 9.89 31.10 -14.63
C ASN A 712 8.99 29.90 -14.32
N VAL A 713 8.60 29.76 -13.07
CA VAL A 713 7.82 28.62 -12.58
C VAL A 713 6.35 29.04 -12.51
N PRO A 714 5.43 28.37 -13.23
CA PRO A 714 4.00 28.64 -13.15
C PRO A 714 3.47 28.52 -11.71
N ARG A 715 2.29 29.09 -11.47
CA ARG A 715 1.54 28.91 -10.20
C ARG A 715 1.36 27.41 -9.92
N LEU A 716 1.44 27.01 -8.66
CA LEU A 716 1.27 25.62 -8.20
C LEU A 716 2.03 24.61 -9.06
N SER A 717 3.33 24.84 -9.24
CA SER A 717 4.16 24.02 -10.12
C SER A 717 5.61 23.99 -9.64
N SER A 718 6.44 23.23 -10.34
CA SER A 718 7.87 23.14 -10.06
C SER A 718 8.72 22.97 -11.31
N GLU A 719 10.01 23.27 -11.18
CA GLU A 719 11.05 22.81 -12.10
C GLU A 719 11.98 21.84 -11.35
N LEU A 720 12.31 20.70 -11.96
CA LEU A 720 13.37 19.80 -11.50
C LEU A 720 14.46 19.75 -12.57
N LEU A 721 15.63 20.30 -12.24
CA LEU A 721 16.73 20.51 -13.18
C LEU A 721 17.96 19.73 -12.75
N LEU A 722 18.72 19.23 -13.73
CA LEU A 722 20.06 18.69 -13.52
C LEU A 722 21.08 19.60 -14.18
N LEU A 723 21.97 20.16 -13.37
CA LEU A 723 23.07 21.02 -13.78
C LEU A 723 24.34 20.16 -13.89
N SER A 724 24.95 20.15 -15.07
CA SER A 724 26.19 19.40 -15.31
C SER A 724 27.34 20.35 -15.65
N PRO A 725 28.50 20.24 -14.99
CA PRO A 725 29.68 20.98 -15.40
C PRO A 725 29.97 20.78 -16.88
N LEU A 726 30.13 21.87 -17.63
CA LEU A 726 30.72 21.76 -18.96
C LEU A 726 32.20 21.48 -18.75
N SER A 727 32.66 20.26 -19.06
CA SER A 727 34.09 19.99 -19.10
C SER A 727 34.74 21.05 -19.99
N ARG A 728 35.82 21.70 -19.53
CA ARG A 728 36.75 22.30 -20.49
C ARG A 728 37.05 21.18 -21.48
N GLN A 729 36.76 21.38 -22.76
CA GLN A 729 37.44 20.59 -23.78
C GLN A 729 38.92 20.63 -23.37
N LEU A 730 39.47 19.47 -23.00
CA LEU A 730 40.91 19.30 -22.99
C LEU A 730 41.30 19.75 -24.39
N SER A 731 41.93 20.92 -24.48
CA SER A 731 42.49 21.41 -25.71
C SER A 731 43.42 20.30 -26.18
N SER A 732 43.00 19.60 -27.22
CA SER A 732 43.95 18.98 -28.14
C SER A 732 44.81 20.14 -28.63
N GLN A 733 45.92 20.39 -27.95
CA GLN A 733 46.99 21.18 -28.55
C GLN A 733 47.56 20.35 -29.71
N PRO A 734 47.84 21.01 -30.84
CA PRO A 734 48.09 20.37 -32.13
C PRO A 734 49.33 19.48 -32.16
#